data_AF-A0A7Y4UBV2-F1
#
_entry.id   AF-A0A7Y4UBV2-F1
#
_cell.length_a   1.000
_cell.length_b   1.000
_cell.length_c   1.000
_cell.angle_alpha   90.00
_cell.angle_beta   90.00
_cell.angle_gamma   90.00
#
_symmetry.space_group_name_H-M   'P 1'
#
loop_
_entity.id
_entity.type
_entity.pdbx_description
1 polymer ?
#
loop_
_entity_poly.entity_id
_entity_poly.type
_entity_poly.pdbx_seq_one_letter_code
_entity_poly.pdbx_strand_id
1 'polypeptide(L)'
;MRSRLPLLSCFPAGLFLLCMLWWCVGFPLFAQGEADEAQVFSGDEGAETASRSTPAHPATAYWKVTATMDLAAAPAGTHVQMLMPLSDERQSVLARQTTADRVNYREEADGLNLWGHWTVTGAEGTQRQIIYEYTVQIADTTKEVPRVPFPLSRDQSSRRAYLNPSPFIQSDQPTVHAHAQQVIRGAGRADLVLRALHQYVAALPSPKEASEKNDALSVITNARGSRMGKTRALVALLRAVGIPARIVGGIRLGDTAHKRTTISWVEAWVGDTWVPMDPAAGYFAWLPNTYLALYRDDLPLLIHTRTVPVTYTFFIRQVPRSATVSVATERRESGFKRDGLRYESERVRTIVNYVDRPVASLVLLNDGAIPPEIVERIVTEAQATQVNVAVLSADFESSHFREQYLQSLVSNNLTLIREADVLLVHTTDTAGFYALMKQGEFGLHLDELRIVIASGCARPVGTVLASVLERLLTPREIVLLSGKLDLPSLWEIGRNTVGEHLSLAQSVNRAGISATPVNAATFAQQHWWRRAIVGLWTLAVRSQVSLPALNFILILPLIAFFLVIIRNVIGLETFGTFAPMLLSLAFLTTGLGWGLIVFLILVGLGAGLRIVLQRLRLHLVSRVAILIAVVAVSMVGLTVLGATLGIGALLHVSIFPMVIMANIIENFTNTQLERGTGEAFRLTVNTLLVATTSYLGIEYTGLKPLVLTFPELLLGVIALELLLGRWRGLRVVEYLRFYRVLSASSPDPAPAPRKVSTG
;
A
#
# COMPACT_ATOMS: atom_id res chain seq x y z
N MET A 1 -18.55 71.62 -38.37
CA MET A 1 -18.84 70.29 -37.76
C MET A 1 -17.78 70.01 -36.70
N ARG A 2 -18.12 70.18 -35.42
CA ARG A 2 -17.23 69.99 -34.24
C ARG A 2 -18.12 69.65 -33.03
N SER A 3 -17.87 68.51 -32.36
CA SER A 3 -18.25 68.21 -30.95
C SER A 3 -17.77 66.79 -30.62
N ARG A 4 -16.76 66.56 -29.75
CA ARG A 4 -16.69 66.65 -28.27
C ARG A 4 -17.51 65.58 -27.51
N LEU A 5 -16.78 64.70 -26.81
CA LEU A 5 -17.12 63.94 -25.56
C LEU A 5 -17.52 64.89 -24.39
N PRO A 6 -17.85 64.45 -23.14
CA PRO A 6 -18.34 63.17 -22.55
C PRO A 6 -19.48 63.35 -21.47
N LEU A 7 -20.00 62.26 -20.84
CA LEU A 7 -20.27 62.06 -19.38
C LEU A 7 -21.50 61.16 -19.04
N LEU A 8 -21.25 60.19 -18.11
CA LEU A 8 -22.11 59.64 -17.02
C LEU A 8 -23.44 58.94 -17.42
N SER A 9 -23.89 57.79 -16.88
CA SER A 9 -23.83 57.25 -15.52
C SER A 9 -24.46 55.83 -15.42
N CYS A 10 -24.03 55.06 -14.41
CA CYS A 10 -24.77 54.01 -13.67
C CYS A 10 -24.93 52.58 -14.23
N PHE A 11 -23.99 51.71 -13.83
CA PHE A 11 -24.23 50.28 -13.56
C PHE A 11 -23.62 49.97 -12.19
N PRO A 12 -24.37 49.37 -11.23
CA PRO A 12 -23.70 48.58 -10.21
C PRO A 12 -24.37 47.22 -9.92
N ALA A 13 -23.53 46.35 -9.34
CA ALA A 13 -23.84 45.20 -8.49
C ALA A 13 -24.31 43.89 -9.16
N GLY A 14 -23.37 42.94 -9.32
CA GLY A 14 -23.73 41.55 -9.54
C GLY A 14 -22.60 40.55 -9.78
N LEU A 15 -21.39 40.99 -10.17
CA LEU A 15 -20.40 40.06 -10.74
C LEU A 15 -18.95 40.26 -10.26
N PHE A 16 -18.74 40.57 -8.96
CA PHE A 16 -17.39 40.85 -8.43
C PHE A 16 -17.01 40.10 -7.15
N LEU A 17 -17.74 39.04 -6.77
CA LEU A 17 -17.53 38.34 -5.49
C LEU A 17 -17.08 36.87 -5.60
N LEU A 18 -16.66 36.39 -6.78
CA LEU A 18 -16.25 34.99 -6.97
C LEU A 18 -14.85 34.76 -7.55
N CYS A 19 -14.04 35.81 -7.73
CA CYS A 19 -12.66 35.70 -8.25
C CYS A 19 -11.55 36.15 -7.27
N MET A 20 -11.86 36.48 -6.02
CA MET A 20 -10.89 37.05 -5.06
C MET A 20 -10.46 36.10 -3.93
N LEU A 21 -10.71 34.78 -4.03
CA LEU A 21 -10.39 33.82 -2.96
C LEU A 21 -9.30 32.79 -3.28
N TRP A 22 -8.55 32.96 -4.37
CA TRP A 22 -7.48 32.01 -4.76
C TRP A 22 -6.14 32.64 -5.16
N TRP A 23 -5.85 33.87 -4.69
CA TRP A 23 -4.60 34.56 -5.02
C TRP A 23 -3.93 35.30 -3.84
N CYS A 24 -4.01 34.73 -2.63
CA CYS A 24 -3.29 35.24 -1.46
C CYS A 24 -2.54 34.11 -0.74
N VAL A 25 -1.42 33.65 -1.31
CA VAL A 25 -0.30 33.08 -0.54
C VAL A 25 0.98 33.67 -1.13
N GLY A 26 1.39 34.80 -0.55
CA GLY A 26 2.62 35.50 -0.90
C GLY A 26 3.84 34.82 -0.28
N PHE A 27 4.83 34.58 -1.12
CA PHE A 27 6.23 34.37 -0.76
C PHE A 27 6.76 35.59 0.03
N PRO A 28 7.45 35.41 1.17
CA PRO A 28 8.35 36.45 1.67
C PRO A 28 9.78 36.18 1.23
N LEU A 29 10.37 37.21 0.61
CA LEU A 29 11.80 37.34 0.32
C LEU A 29 12.63 37.34 1.60
N PHE A 30 13.82 36.74 1.50
CA PHE A 30 14.92 36.84 2.44
C PHE A 30 15.32 38.30 2.69
N ALA A 31 15.33 38.72 3.96
CA ALA A 31 16.08 39.88 4.42
C ALA A 31 17.17 39.39 5.37
N GLN A 32 18.43 39.60 4.97
CA GLN A 32 19.60 39.43 5.83
C GLN A 32 19.59 40.51 6.92
N GLY A 33 19.72 40.08 8.18
CA GLY A 33 19.87 40.95 9.35
C GLY A 33 20.94 40.35 10.26
N GLU A 34 21.77 41.24 10.79
CA GLU A 34 23.11 41.05 11.35
C GLU A 34 23.27 40.04 12.48
N ALA A 35 24.52 39.59 12.60
CA ALA A 35 25.04 38.80 13.70
C ALA A 35 24.87 39.52 15.05
N ASP A 36 24.38 38.81 16.05
CA ASP A 36 24.47 39.25 17.44
C ASP A 36 25.04 38.11 18.29
N GLU A 37 26.21 38.40 18.86
CA GLU A 37 27.02 37.54 19.71
C GLU A 37 26.27 37.22 21.02
N ALA A 38 26.09 35.93 21.31
CA ALA A 38 25.74 35.47 22.66
C ALA A 38 26.79 34.45 23.10
N GLN A 39 27.60 34.86 24.07
CA GLN A 39 28.68 34.06 24.65
C GLN A 39 28.17 32.73 25.21
N VAL A 40 28.77 31.66 24.70
CA VAL A 40 28.67 30.29 25.22
C VAL A 40 29.13 30.30 26.67
N PHE A 41 28.30 29.75 27.57
CA PHE A 41 28.67 29.53 28.96
C PHE A 41 29.82 28.53 29.03
N SER A 42 31.03 29.02 29.29
CA SER A 42 32.19 28.23 29.69
C SER A 42 32.14 28.02 31.20
N GLY A 43 31.53 26.93 31.62
CA GLY A 43 31.70 26.40 32.98
C GLY A 43 33.08 25.74 33.08
N ASP A 44 33.75 26.02 34.20
CA ASP A 44 35.13 25.66 34.56
C ASP A 44 35.64 24.27 34.11
N GLU A 45 36.94 24.26 33.85
CA GLU A 45 37.79 23.15 33.46
C GLU A 45 37.53 21.86 34.28
N GLY A 46 37.25 20.76 33.56
CA GLY A 46 37.37 19.41 34.12
C GLY A 46 36.13 18.51 34.10
N ALA A 47 35.38 18.42 33.00
CA ALA A 47 34.63 17.21 32.66
C ALA A 47 34.26 17.22 31.16
N GLU A 48 34.97 16.43 30.36
CA GLU A 48 34.66 16.17 28.94
C GLU A 48 33.20 15.69 28.78
N THR A 49 32.29 16.62 28.42
CA THR A 49 31.01 16.27 27.79
C THR A 49 30.94 16.98 26.45
N ALA A 50 31.81 16.54 25.53
CA ALA A 50 31.71 16.89 24.13
C ALA A 50 30.33 16.44 23.60
N SER A 51 29.52 17.41 23.17
CA SER A 51 28.31 17.15 22.38
C SER A 51 28.66 16.20 21.25
N ARG A 52 28.12 14.97 21.26
CA ARG A 52 28.45 13.96 20.25
C ARG A 52 28.10 14.49 18.86
N SER A 53 29.04 14.39 17.92
CA SER A 53 28.86 14.85 16.55
C SER A 53 27.74 14.10 15.85
N THR A 54 26.82 14.83 15.23
CA THR A 54 25.73 14.29 14.41
C THR A 54 26.30 13.49 13.22
N PRO A 55 25.83 12.26 12.95
CA PRO A 55 26.30 11.49 11.79
C PRO A 55 25.86 12.15 10.47
N ALA A 56 26.71 12.06 9.45
CA ALA A 56 26.49 12.67 8.12
C ALA A 56 25.39 11.97 7.30
N HIS A 57 25.13 10.69 7.56
CA HIS A 57 24.10 9.90 6.88
C HIS A 57 23.24 9.14 7.90
N PRO A 58 21.89 9.21 7.81
CA PRO A 58 21.03 8.50 8.73
C PRO A 58 21.08 6.99 8.49
N ALA A 59 21.52 6.22 9.48
CA ALA A 59 21.56 4.76 9.42
C ALA A 59 20.25 4.17 9.97
N THR A 60 19.79 3.09 9.35
CA THR A 60 18.64 2.31 9.83
C THR A 60 19.11 0.97 10.37
N ALA A 61 18.59 0.57 11.53
CA ALA A 61 18.88 -0.70 12.16
C ALA A 61 17.61 -1.50 12.45
N TYR A 62 17.71 -2.83 12.39
CA TYR A 62 16.62 -3.75 12.70
C TYR A 62 16.96 -4.53 13.96
N TRP A 63 16.00 -4.61 14.87
CA TRP A 63 16.20 -5.19 16.19
C TRP A 63 15.06 -6.12 16.54
N LYS A 64 15.41 -7.32 17.01
CA LYS A 64 14.47 -8.20 17.70
C LYS A 64 14.68 -8.05 19.20
N VAL A 65 13.59 -7.78 19.91
CA VAL A 65 13.60 -7.64 21.37
C VAL A 65 12.63 -8.65 21.96
N THR A 66 13.12 -9.44 22.89
CA THR A 66 12.33 -10.39 23.66
C THR A 66 12.31 -9.93 25.12
N ALA A 67 11.15 -9.50 25.60
CA ALA A 67 10.90 -9.18 26.98
C ALA A 67 10.39 -10.43 27.71
N THR A 68 11.18 -10.94 28.65
CA THR A 68 10.76 -12.03 29.53
C THR A 68 10.34 -11.46 30.87
N MET A 69 9.17 -11.88 31.37
CA MET A 69 8.66 -11.52 32.69
C MET A 69 8.37 -12.79 33.47
N ASP A 70 9.12 -13.00 34.55
CA ASP A 70 8.95 -14.13 35.44
C ASP A 70 8.01 -13.76 36.59
N LEU A 71 6.91 -14.50 36.67
CA LEU A 71 5.88 -14.42 37.70
C LEU A 71 6.05 -15.60 38.66
N ALA A 72 6.76 -15.37 39.76
CA ALA A 72 6.92 -16.37 40.80
C ALA A 72 5.61 -16.50 41.61
N ALA A 73 4.99 -17.69 41.59
CA ALA A 73 3.82 -18.05 42.40
C ALA A 73 2.62 -17.07 42.29
N ALA A 74 2.29 -16.61 41.08
CA ALA A 74 1.18 -15.67 40.87
C ALA A 74 -0.20 -16.36 41.04
N PRO A 75 -1.08 -15.91 41.96
CA PRO A 75 -2.44 -16.42 42.07
C PRO A 75 -3.30 -16.04 40.87
N ALA A 76 -4.41 -16.75 40.67
CA ALA A 76 -5.41 -16.41 39.66
C ALA A 76 -5.94 -14.99 39.90
N GLY A 77 -6.10 -14.21 38.83
CA GLY A 77 -6.47 -12.79 38.89
C GLY A 77 -5.28 -11.82 39.03
N THR A 78 -4.04 -12.30 39.08
CA THR A 78 -2.85 -11.43 38.99
C THR A 78 -2.86 -10.68 37.66
N HIS A 79 -2.67 -9.37 37.71
CA HIS A 79 -2.65 -8.50 36.54
C HIS A 79 -1.27 -7.87 36.39
N VAL A 80 -0.75 -7.88 35.17
CA VAL A 80 0.51 -7.25 34.79
C VAL A 80 0.25 -6.41 33.55
N GLN A 81 0.69 -5.16 33.58
CA GLN A 81 0.60 -4.21 32.48
C GLN A 81 1.99 -3.73 32.13
N MET A 82 2.31 -3.65 30.84
CA MET A 82 3.59 -3.12 30.38
C MET A 82 3.38 -2.22 29.16
N LEU A 83 4.18 -1.15 29.07
CA LEU A 83 4.13 -0.22 27.94
C LEU A 83 4.87 -0.77 26.71
N MET A 84 4.20 -0.72 25.57
CA MET A 84 4.58 -1.37 24.32
C MET A 84 5.04 -0.35 23.26
N PRO A 85 6.02 -0.70 22.40
CA PRO A 85 6.47 0.22 21.36
C PRO A 85 5.35 0.47 20.35
N LEU A 86 5.17 1.73 19.94
CA LEU A 86 4.28 2.14 18.85
C LEU A 86 5.09 2.57 17.62
N SER A 87 4.52 2.42 16.43
CA SER A 87 5.13 2.96 15.21
C SER A 87 4.96 4.48 15.16
N ASP A 88 6.00 5.22 14.77
CA ASP A 88 6.03 6.67 14.59
C ASP A 88 6.98 7.08 13.44
N GLU A 89 7.34 8.36 13.34
CA GLU A 89 8.26 8.87 12.31
C GLU A 89 9.65 8.20 12.32
N ARG A 90 10.10 7.70 13.48
CA ARG A 90 11.47 7.23 13.70
C ARG A 90 11.56 5.71 13.85
N GLN A 91 10.53 5.07 14.40
CA GLN A 91 10.49 3.63 14.62
C GLN A 91 9.25 3.00 13.95
N SER A 92 9.43 1.84 13.32
CA SER A 92 8.34 1.03 12.76
C SER A 92 8.34 -0.33 13.43
N VAL A 93 7.20 -0.71 14.03
CA VAL A 93 7.00 -2.03 14.62
C VAL A 93 6.55 -2.99 13.52
N LEU A 94 7.36 -4.01 13.27
CA LEU A 94 7.19 -4.95 12.17
C LEU A 94 6.42 -6.20 12.58
N ALA A 95 6.62 -6.67 13.82
CA ALA A 95 5.93 -7.82 14.38
C ALA A 95 5.84 -7.71 15.91
N ARG A 96 4.78 -8.31 16.48
CA ARG A 96 4.58 -8.49 17.93
C ARG A 96 4.05 -9.88 18.22
N GLN A 97 4.53 -10.47 19.30
CA GLN A 97 4.19 -11.81 19.74
C GLN A 97 4.19 -11.89 21.25
N THR A 98 3.15 -12.50 21.81
CA THR A 98 3.16 -12.96 23.19
C THR A 98 3.09 -14.48 23.21
N THR A 99 3.88 -15.10 24.08
CA THR A 99 3.82 -16.51 24.44
C THR A 99 3.69 -16.56 25.96
N ALA A 100 2.53 -17.00 26.45
CA ALA A 100 2.27 -17.12 27.87
C ALA A 100 1.29 -18.27 28.12
N ASP A 101 1.61 -19.17 29.05
CA ASP A 101 0.74 -20.28 29.42
C ASP A 101 -0.32 -19.83 30.45
N ARG A 102 -1.60 -20.07 30.15
CA ARG A 102 -2.76 -19.73 31.02
C ARG A 102 -2.83 -18.26 31.46
N VAL A 103 -2.51 -17.36 30.53
CA VAL A 103 -2.60 -15.90 30.71
C VAL A 103 -3.42 -15.30 29.57
N ASN A 104 -4.43 -14.52 29.91
CA ASN A 104 -5.18 -13.74 28.93
C ASN A 104 -4.40 -12.47 28.58
N TYR A 105 -4.24 -12.20 27.28
CA TYR A 105 -3.54 -11.03 26.77
C TYR A 105 -4.48 -10.10 26.01
N ARG A 106 -4.34 -8.78 26.23
CA ARG A 106 -5.02 -7.73 25.46
C ARG A 106 -4.12 -6.52 25.31
N GLU A 107 -4.22 -5.82 24.18
CA GLU A 107 -3.64 -4.48 24.01
C GLU A 107 -4.71 -3.41 24.17
N GLU A 108 -4.38 -2.31 24.85
CA GLU A 108 -5.24 -1.15 25.04
C GLU A 108 -4.48 0.13 24.70
N ALA A 109 -5.00 0.90 23.76
CA ALA A 109 -4.41 2.19 23.39
C ALA A 109 -4.88 3.27 24.37
N ASP A 110 -3.93 4.01 24.94
CA ASP A 110 -4.17 5.12 25.86
C ASP A 110 -3.39 6.35 25.38
N GLY A 111 -4.08 7.23 24.66
CA GLY A 111 -3.49 8.43 24.07
C GLY A 111 -2.35 8.13 23.10
N LEU A 112 -1.12 8.46 23.51
CA LEU A 112 0.11 8.23 22.73
C LEU A 112 0.86 6.94 23.10
N ASN A 113 0.25 6.12 23.95
CA ASN A 113 0.83 4.93 24.53
C ASN A 113 -0.02 3.69 24.24
N LEU A 114 0.60 2.53 24.32
CA LEU A 114 -0.07 1.25 24.17
C LEU A 114 0.28 0.36 25.35
N TRP A 115 -0.73 -0.12 26.06
CA TRP A 115 -0.59 -1.02 27.19
C TRP A 115 -0.84 -2.47 26.76
N GLY A 116 0.11 -3.34 27.05
CA GLY A 116 -0.09 -4.79 27.03
C GLY A 116 -0.59 -5.23 28.41
N HIS A 117 -1.74 -5.89 28.45
CA HIS A 117 -2.40 -6.38 29.65
C HIS A 117 -2.34 -7.90 29.69
N TRP A 118 -1.78 -8.45 30.77
CA TRP A 118 -1.74 -9.88 31.05
C TRP A 118 -2.51 -10.19 32.33
N THR A 119 -3.52 -11.05 32.24
CA THR A 119 -4.32 -11.50 33.38
C THR A 119 -4.22 -13.00 33.54
N VAL A 120 -3.74 -13.45 34.70
CA VAL A 120 -3.59 -14.86 35.03
C VAL A 120 -4.96 -15.52 35.26
N THR A 121 -5.28 -16.58 34.52
CA THR A 121 -6.60 -17.25 34.60
C THR A 121 -6.59 -18.61 35.31
N GLY A 122 -5.42 -19.22 35.56
CA GLY A 122 -5.29 -20.55 36.16
C GLY A 122 -4.87 -20.58 37.64
N ALA A 123 -5.35 -21.59 38.38
CA ALA A 123 -4.97 -21.86 39.77
C ALA A 123 -3.47 -22.19 39.93
N GLU A 124 -2.95 -21.99 41.15
CA GLU A 124 -1.53 -22.00 41.55
C GLU A 124 -0.69 -23.10 40.88
N GLY A 125 0.48 -22.69 40.38
CA GLY A 125 1.47 -23.58 39.77
C GLY A 125 2.86 -22.94 39.79
N THR A 126 3.89 -23.76 39.62
CA THR A 126 5.31 -23.36 39.56
C THR A 126 5.57 -22.28 38.50
N GLN A 127 6.60 -21.46 38.76
CA GLN A 127 7.11 -20.33 37.97
C GLN A 127 6.51 -20.15 36.57
N ARG A 128 5.79 -19.04 36.36
CA ARG A 128 5.19 -18.70 35.06
C ARG A 128 6.04 -17.65 34.37
N GLN A 129 6.37 -17.88 33.11
CA GLN A 129 7.12 -16.94 32.29
C GLN A 129 6.23 -16.38 31.18
N ILE A 130 6.12 -15.06 31.11
CA ILE A 130 5.53 -14.35 29.97
C ILE A 130 6.67 -13.95 29.06
N ILE A 131 6.61 -14.37 27.80
CA ILE A 131 7.58 -14.00 26.77
C ILE A 131 6.87 -13.10 25.77
N TYR A 132 7.30 -11.85 25.65
CA TYR A 132 6.78 -10.90 24.67
C TYR A 132 7.90 -10.52 23.69
N GLU A 133 7.76 -10.92 22.43
CA GLU A 133 8.71 -10.63 21.37
C GLU A 133 8.17 -9.57 20.43
N TYR A 134 9.03 -8.62 20.05
CA TYR A 134 8.71 -7.66 19.01
C TYR A 134 9.93 -7.35 18.16
N THR A 135 9.68 -7.07 16.88
CA THR A 135 10.72 -6.68 15.93
C THR A 135 10.46 -5.26 15.44
N VAL A 136 11.50 -4.44 15.47
CA VAL A 136 11.43 -3.01 15.20
C VAL A 136 12.50 -2.59 14.21
N GLN A 137 12.13 -1.71 13.29
CA GLN A 137 13.04 -0.93 12.47
C GLN A 137 13.17 0.45 13.09
N ILE A 138 14.39 0.94 13.29
CA ILE A 138 14.65 2.27 13.85
C ILE A 138 15.67 3.00 12.98
N ALA A 139 15.38 4.26 12.65
CA ALA A 139 16.29 5.14 11.94
C ALA A 139 16.97 6.14 12.90
N ASP A 140 18.18 6.57 12.54
CA ASP A 140 18.76 7.78 13.12
C ASP A 140 17.86 8.98 12.81
N THR A 141 17.65 9.85 13.79
CA THR A 141 16.84 11.06 13.60
C THR A 141 17.65 12.27 13.98
N THR A 142 17.92 13.12 12.99
CA THR A 142 18.43 14.48 13.19
C THR A 142 17.28 15.44 12.93
N LYS A 143 17.00 16.34 13.87
CA LYS A 143 16.04 17.44 13.68
C LYS A 143 16.83 18.75 13.65
N GLU A 144 16.54 19.60 12.66
CA GLU A 144 17.03 20.97 12.69
C GLU A 144 16.26 21.73 13.77
N VAL A 145 16.97 22.41 14.68
CA VAL A 145 16.33 23.17 15.76
C VAL A 145 15.79 24.49 15.20
N PRO A 146 14.47 24.73 15.22
CA PRO A 146 13.91 25.93 14.60
C PRO A 146 14.38 27.20 15.29
N ARG A 147 14.85 28.17 14.51
CA ARG A 147 15.32 29.48 14.99
C ARG A 147 14.15 30.46 15.10
N VAL A 148 13.23 30.19 16.02
CA VAL A 148 12.05 31.04 16.26
C VAL A 148 12.27 32.04 17.39
N PRO A 149 11.67 33.25 17.33
CA PRO A 149 11.68 34.20 18.44
C PRO A 149 11.08 33.60 19.72
N PHE A 150 11.63 33.97 20.86
CA PHE A 150 11.19 33.56 22.19
C PHE A 150 10.82 34.81 23.02
N PRO A 151 9.70 34.83 23.78
CA PRO A 151 8.80 33.72 24.12
C PRO A 151 7.90 33.27 22.96
N LEU A 152 7.53 31.99 22.96
CA LEU A 152 6.66 31.40 21.92
C LEU A 152 5.23 32.00 21.96
N SER A 153 4.61 32.20 20.80
CA SER A 153 3.24 32.70 20.67
C SER A 153 2.23 31.82 21.44
N ARG A 154 1.25 32.46 22.10
CA ARG A 154 0.27 31.83 23.02
C ARG A 154 -0.79 30.94 22.36
N ASP A 155 -0.83 30.84 21.03
CA ASP A 155 -1.85 30.08 20.27
C ASP A 155 -1.62 28.55 20.26
N GLN A 156 -1.22 27.99 21.41
CA GLN A 156 -0.89 26.56 21.55
C GLN A 156 -1.98 25.79 22.29
N SER A 157 -3.24 26.08 21.98
CA SER A 157 -4.41 25.49 22.65
C SER A 157 -4.39 23.96 22.69
N SER A 158 -3.91 23.31 21.62
CA SER A 158 -3.79 21.85 21.48
C SER A 158 -2.66 21.21 22.31
N ARG A 159 -1.71 22.01 22.84
CA ARG A 159 -0.50 21.51 23.53
C ARG A 159 -0.41 21.97 24.99
N ARG A 160 -1.46 22.60 25.53
CA ARG A 160 -1.53 23.06 26.92
C ARG A 160 -1.24 21.95 27.95
N ALA A 161 -1.63 20.71 27.66
CA ALA A 161 -1.33 19.57 28.54
C ALA A 161 0.18 19.39 28.79
N TYR A 162 1.03 19.69 27.81
CA TYR A 162 2.49 19.57 27.90
C TYR A 162 3.18 20.79 28.53
N LEU A 163 2.42 21.76 29.02
CA LEU A 163 2.89 22.87 29.85
C LEU A 163 2.53 22.69 31.32
N ASN A 164 1.56 21.83 31.63
CA ASN A 164 1.07 21.63 32.98
C ASN A 164 2.11 20.91 33.86
N PRO A 165 2.18 21.23 35.16
CA PRO A 165 3.02 20.50 36.11
C PRO A 165 2.48 19.07 36.36
N SER A 166 3.34 18.18 36.84
CA SER A 166 2.99 16.85 37.31
C SER A 166 3.67 16.56 38.67
N PRO A 167 3.28 15.49 39.40
CA PRO A 167 3.83 15.21 40.74
C PRO A 167 5.37 15.14 40.81
N PHE A 168 6.03 14.72 39.73
CA PHE A 168 7.49 14.63 39.65
C PHE A 168 8.13 15.70 38.74
N ILE A 169 7.31 16.56 38.13
CA ILE A 169 7.70 17.63 37.21
C ILE A 169 7.02 18.92 37.67
N GLN A 170 7.55 19.51 38.73
CA GLN A 170 6.94 20.65 39.42
C GLN A 170 7.30 21.98 38.74
N SER A 171 6.88 22.15 37.48
CA SER A 171 7.22 23.32 36.64
C SER A 171 6.57 24.64 37.07
N ASP A 172 5.57 24.58 37.95
CA ASP A 172 4.86 25.70 38.55
C ASP A 172 5.58 26.27 39.78
N GLN A 173 6.60 25.59 40.29
CA GLN A 173 7.33 26.02 41.49
C GLN A 173 8.14 27.30 41.21
N PRO A 174 8.05 28.32 42.08
CA PRO A 174 8.80 29.58 41.91
C PRO A 174 10.31 29.37 41.80
N THR A 175 10.86 28.39 42.52
CA THR A 175 12.28 28.02 42.47
C THR A 175 12.69 27.50 41.09
N VAL A 176 11.88 26.64 40.48
CA VAL A 176 12.13 26.10 39.13
C VAL A 176 12.06 27.20 38.09
N HIS A 177 11.08 28.10 38.21
CA HIS A 177 10.94 29.25 37.30
C HIS A 177 12.12 30.22 37.43
N ALA A 178 12.51 30.59 38.65
CA ALA A 178 13.66 31.46 38.90
C ALA A 178 14.97 30.86 38.34
N HIS A 179 15.16 29.56 38.54
CA HIS A 179 16.35 28.86 38.03
C HIS A 179 16.38 28.83 36.50
N ALA A 180 15.24 28.58 35.86
CA ALA A 180 15.14 28.59 34.40
C ALA A 180 15.46 29.98 33.82
N GLN A 181 14.96 31.06 34.43
CA GLN A 181 15.27 32.43 34.02
C GLN A 181 16.75 32.77 34.20
N GLN A 182 17.36 32.32 35.30
CA GLN A 182 18.78 32.52 35.58
C GLN A 182 19.69 31.82 34.53
N VAL A 183 19.31 30.62 34.08
CA VAL A 183 20.07 29.87 33.06
C VAL A 183 19.93 30.50 31.68
N ILE A 184 18.74 30.99 31.31
CA ILE A 184 18.47 31.53 29.98
C ILE A 184 19.08 32.93 29.78
N ARG A 185 19.24 33.73 30.85
CA ARG A 185 19.81 35.10 30.83
C ARG A 185 19.20 36.00 29.74
N GLY A 186 17.91 35.84 29.45
CA GLY A 186 17.19 36.68 28.48
C GLY A 186 17.35 36.29 27.00
N ALA A 187 17.76 35.06 26.67
CA ALA A 187 17.88 34.62 25.28
C ALA A 187 16.57 34.82 24.49
N GLY A 188 16.64 35.62 23.42
CA GLY A 188 15.49 35.96 22.57
C GLY A 188 15.13 34.94 21.50
N ARG A 189 15.83 33.80 21.42
CA ARG A 189 15.58 32.73 20.42
C ARG A 189 15.44 31.36 21.09
N ALA A 190 14.47 30.56 20.62
CA ALA A 190 14.14 29.28 21.23
C ALA A 190 15.27 28.25 21.13
N ASP A 191 16.07 28.26 20.06
CA ASP A 191 17.22 27.35 19.90
C ASP A 191 18.29 27.57 20.98
N LEU A 192 18.53 28.84 21.36
CA LEU A 192 19.44 29.20 22.43
C LEU A 192 18.89 28.77 23.80
N VAL A 193 17.59 28.97 24.04
CA VAL A 193 16.90 28.53 25.26
C VAL A 193 17.03 27.02 25.46
N LEU A 194 16.69 26.23 24.43
CA LEU A 194 16.78 24.77 24.46
C LEU A 194 18.21 24.32 24.78
N ARG A 195 19.21 24.92 24.10
CA ARG A 195 20.62 24.56 24.28
C ARG A 195 21.14 24.91 25.68
N ALA A 196 20.83 26.10 26.19
CA ALA A 196 21.27 26.53 27.52
C ALA A 196 20.71 25.63 28.63
N LEU A 197 19.41 25.34 28.58
CA LEU A 197 18.76 24.46 29.56
C LEU A 197 19.27 23.02 29.46
N HIS A 198 19.48 22.50 28.25
CA HIS A 198 20.04 21.16 28.05
C HIS A 198 21.45 21.04 28.61
N GLN A 199 22.34 21.99 28.30
CA GLN A 199 23.73 22.01 28.79
C GLN A 199 23.79 22.11 30.31
N TYR A 200 22.97 22.99 30.91
CA TYR A 200 22.88 23.13 32.35
C TYR A 200 22.54 21.79 33.03
N VAL A 201 21.50 21.10 32.55
CA VAL A 201 21.06 19.82 33.13
C VAL A 201 22.07 18.69 32.83
N ALA A 202 22.69 18.71 31.65
CA ALA A 202 23.70 17.73 31.28
C ALA A 202 24.91 17.76 32.22
N ALA A 203 25.34 18.96 32.62
CA ALA A 203 26.46 19.20 33.53
C ALA A 203 26.22 18.73 34.98
N LEU A 204 24.96 18.47 35.39
CA LEU A 204 24.67 18.03 36.75
C LEU A 204 25.32 16.65 37.04
N PRO A 205 26.00 16.43 38.17
CA PRO A 205 26.54 15.13 38.53
C PRO A 205 25.43 14.10 38.84
N SER A 206 25.77 12.82 38.71
CA SER A 206 24.94 11.70 39.19
C SER A 206 24.91 11.67 40.72
N PRO A 207 23.82 11.17 41.35
CA PRO A 207 23.70 11.09 42.80
C PRO A 207 24.71 10.09 43.38
N LYS A 208 25.11 10.30 44.64
CA LYS A 208 26.04 9.40 45.34
C LYS A 208 25.33 8.18 45.89
N GLU A 209 24.05 8.32 46.25
CA GLU A 209 23.21 7.23 46.75
C GLU A 209 22.00 6.99 45.84
N ALA A 210 21.59 5.74 45.68
CA ALA A 210 20.44 5.36 44.85
C ALA A 210 19.08 5.77 45.45
N SER A 211 19.03 6.09 46.74
CA SER A 211 17.82 6.46 47.50
C SER A 211 17.38 7.92 47.31
N GLU A 212 18.20 8.75 46.67
CA GLU A 212 17.91 10.18 46.50
C GLU A 212 16.67 10.42 45.61
N LYS A 213 15.83 11.39 46.00
CA LYS A 213 14.61 11.73 45.26
C LYS A 213 14.95 12.23 43.84
N ASN A 214 14.23 11.71 42.85
CA ASN A 214 14.44 11.99 41.43
C ASN A 214 13.30 12.84 40.82
N ASP A 215 12.63 13.66 41.62
CA ASP A 215 11.71 14.68 41.12
C ASP A 215 12.46 15.94 40.68
N ALA A 216 11.86 16.73 39.78
CA ALA A 216 12.53 17.87 39.15
C ALA A 216 13.01 18.92 40.17
N LEU A 217 12.18 19.25 41.16
CA LEU A 217 12.53 20.23 42.19
C LEU A 217 13.75 19.79 43.01
N SER A 218 13.76 18.53 43.47
CA SER A 218 14.88 17.97 44.23
C SER A 218 16.18 17.98 43.42
N VAL A 219 16.12 17.62 42.13
CA VAL A 219 17.30 17.57 41.24
C VAL A 219 17.88 18.96 41.00
N ILE A 220 17.02 19.96 40.79
CA ILE A 220 17.43 21.36 40.59
C ILE A 220 18.03 21.93 41.87
N THR A 221 17.39 21.69 43.02
CA THR A 221 17.83 22.22 44.32
C THR A 221 19.13 21.61 44.80
N ASN A 222 19.28 20.28 44.63
CA ASN A 222 20.48 19.56 45.05
C ASN A 222 21.63 19.63 44.02
N ALA A 223 21.37 20.25 42.86
CA ALA A 223 22.28 20.33 41.72
C ALA A 223 22.87 18.97 41.31
N ARG A 224 22.08 17.88 41.38
CA ARG A 224 22.48 16.51 41.01
C ARG A 224 21.26 15.65 40.75
N GLY A 225 21.38 14.64 39.88
CA GLY A 225 20.24 13.79 39.56
C GLY A 225 20.59 12.55 38.74
N SER A 226 19.80 11.49 38.92
CA SER A 226 19.89 10.29 38.07
C SER A 226 19.49 10.60 36.63
N ARG A 227 19.65 9.65 35.71
CA ARG A 227 19.16 9.78 34.32
C ARG A 227 17.71 10.26 34.25
N MET A 228 16.81 9.62 35.00
CA MET A 228 15.40 10.02 35.05
C MET A 228 15.22 11.39 35.72
N GLY A 229 15.96 11.66 36.80
CA GLY A 229 15.92 12.94 37.48
C GLY A 229 16.32 14.11 36.57
N LYS A 230 17.40 13.94 35.79
CA LYS A 230 17.84 14.92 34.78
C LYS A 230 16.76 15.14 33.71
N THR A 231 16.17 14.08 33.19
CA THR A 231 15.07 14.18 32.19
C THR A 231 13.88 14.96 32.75
N ARG A 232 13.46 14.68 34.00
CA ARG A 232 12.38 15.42 34.68
C ARG A 232 12.74 16.89 34.93
N ALA A 233 13.96 17.17 35.37
CA ALA A 233 14.44 18.52 35.59
C ALA A 233 14.43 19.35 34.29
N LEU A 234 14.91 18.78 33.18
CA LEU A 234 14.89 19.45 31.88
C LEU A 234 13.45 19.76 31.41
N VAL A 235 12.52 18.80 31.54
CA VAL A 235 11.10 19.04 31.21
C VAL A 235 10.50 20.13 32.10
N ALA A 236 10.79 20.13 33.41
CA ALA A 236 10.26 21.13 34.32
C ALA A 236 10.77 22.54 33.98
N LEU A 237 12.06 22.68 33.67
CA LEU A 237 12.65 23.96 33.26
C LEU A 237 12.06 24.47 31.94
N LEU A 238 11.87 23.59 30.94
CA LEU A 238 11.25 23.94 29.66
C LEU A 238 9.79 24.39 29.83
N ARG A 239 9.01 23.65 30.61
CA ARG A 239 7.61 23.99 30.91
C ARG A 239 7.50 25.31 31.68
N ALA A 240 8.40 25.56 32.64
CA ALA A 240 8.41 26.78 33.44
C ALA A 240 8.60 28.05 32.60
N VAL A 241 9.24 27.95 31.44
CA VAL A 241 9.48 29.08 30.52
C VAL A 241 8.51 29.11 29.33
N GLY A 242 7.48 28.24 29.35
CA GLY A 242 6.42 28.23 28.35
C GLY A 242 6.72 27.40 27.10
N ILE A 243 7.69 26.48 27.14
CA ILE A 243 7.97 25.54 26.05
C ILE A 243 7.29 24.20 26.38
N PRO A 244 6.34 23.71 25.55
CA PRO A 244 5.72 22.42 25.80
C PRO A 244 6.76 21.31 25.67
N ALA A 245 6.87 20.49 26.70
CA ALA A 245 7.86 19.42 26.77
C ALA A 245 7.27 18.15 27.35
N ARG A 246 7.74 17.00 26.90
CA ARG A 246 7.32 15.68 27.41
C ARG A 246 8.50 14.75 27.59
N ILE A 247 8.32 13.78 28.48
CA ILE A 247 9.26 12.67 28.66
C ILE A 247 8.93 11.60 27.62
N VAL A 248 9.96 10.95 27.09
CA VAL A 248 9.82 9.71 26.34
C VAL A 248 10.69 8.67 26.99
N GLY A 249 10.10 7.53 27.34
CA GLY A 249 10.79 6.42 27.99
C GLY A 249 10.89 5.21 27.08
N GLY A 250 11.96 4.45 27.28
CA GLY A 250 12.36 3.44 26.31
C GLY A 250 13.48 2.53 26.77
N ILE A 251 14.09 1.83 25.81
CA ILE A 251 15.24 0.96 26.04
C ILE A 251 16.36 1.28 25.04
N ARG A 252 17.61 1.16 25.50
CA ARG A 252 18.79 1.32 24.66
C ARG A 252 19.21 -0.01 24.04
N LEU A 253 18.98 -0.14 22.75
CA LEU A 253 19.39 -1.26 21.92
C LEU A 253 20.93 -1.26 21.76
N GLY A 254 21.52 -2.45 21.69
CA GLY A 254 22.96 -2.63 21.55
C GLY A 254 23.38 -4.05 21.88
N ASP A 255 24.61 -4.40 21.52
CA ASP A 255 25.10 -5.78 21.35
C ASP A 255 25.31 -6.61 22.63
N THR A 256 24.72 -6.20 23.74
CA THR A 256 24.78 -6.94 25.01
C THR A 256 23.52 -7.75 25.20
N ALA A 257 23.68 -9.08 25.28
CA ALA A 257 22.59 -10.07 25.28
C ALA A 257 21.50 -9.85 26.35
N HIS A 258 21.83 -9.24 27.50
CA HIS A 258 20.86 -8.99 28.57
C HIS A 258 20.97 -7.54 29.05
N LYS A 259 19.85 -6.80 29.03
CA LYS A 259 19.77 -5.44 29.57
C LYS A 259 18.55 -5.28 30.46
N ARG A 260 18.76 -4.62 31.60
CA ARG A 260 17.71 -4.05 32.47
C ARG A 260 17.60 -2.53 32.35
N THR A 261 18.50 -1.89 31.60
CA THR A 261 18.64 -0.43 31.60
C THR A 261 17.63 0.22 30.68
N THR A 262 16.53 0.68 31.26
CA THR A 262 15.63 1.65 30.63
C THR A 262 16.35 2.99 30.43
N ILE A 263 15.95 3.71 29.40
CA ILE A 263 16.41 5.07 29.11
C ILE A 263 15.21 6.01 29.06
N SER A 264 15.46 7.29 29.29
CA SER A 264 14.48 8.35 29.08
C SER A 264 15.15 9.56 28.47
N TRP A 265 14.43 10.27 27.61
CA TRP A 265 14.84 11.52 26.99
C TRP A 265 13.66 12.49 26.96
N VAL A 266 13.93 13.72 26.53
CA VAL A 266 12.98 14.82 26.43
C VAL A 266 12.65 15.09 24.98
N GLU A 267 11.37 15.35 24.70
CA GLU A 267 10.93 15.98 23.45
C GLU A 267 10.35 17.35 23.77
N ALA A 268 10.86 18.41 23.14
CA ALA A 268 10.38 19.78 23.30
C ALA A 268 9.75 20.29 22.00
N TRP A 269 8.61 20.97 22.10
CA TRP A 269 7.88 21.46 20.94
C TRP A 269 8.31 22.88 20.57
N VAL A 270 8.93 23.05 19.40
CA VAL A 270 9.40 24.35 18.87
C VAL A 270 9.20 24.36 17.36
N GLY A 271 8.71 25.47 16.78
CA GLY A 271 8.65 25.67 15.32
C GLY A 271 8.01 24.54 14.53
N ASP A 272 6.89 24.02 15.06
CA ASP A 272 6.13 22.88 14.53
C ASP A 272 6.81 21.50 14.51
N THR A 273 7.84 21.30 15.35
CA THR A 273 8.47 19.98 15.49
C THR A 273 8.79 19.62 16.95
N TRP A 274 8.82 18.32 17.25
CA TRP A 274 9.35 17.79 18.51
C TRP A 274 10.87 17.61 18.38
N VAL A 275 11.62 18.42 19.11
CA VAL A 275 13.08 18.35 19.17
C VAL A 275 13.50 17.40 20.29
N PRO A 276 14.16 16.27 19.97
CA PRO A 276 14.59 15.30 20.98
C PRO A 276 15.91 15.70 21.65
N MET A 277 16.03 15.46 22.96
CA MET A 277 17.20 15.78 23.77
C MET A 277 17.38 14.77 24.91
N ASP A 278 18.55 14.15 25.06
CA ASP A 278 18.92 13.35 26.23
C ASP A 278 20.03 14.08 27.01
N PRO A 279 19.72 14.71 28.16
CA PRO A 279 20.72 15.40 28.97
C PRO A 279 21.70 14.44 29.66
N ALA A 280 21.32 13.18 29.90
CA ALA A 280 22.18 12.21 30.54
C ALA A 280 23.18 11.56 29.57
N ALA A 281 22.82 11.42 28.30
CA ALA A 281 23.71 10.90 27.25
C ALA A 281 24.39 12.00 26.41
N GLY A 282 24.04 13.27 26.62
CA GLY A 282 24.60 14.41 25.89
C GLY A 282 24.09 14.55 24.45
N TYR A 283 22.93 13.97 24.14
CA TYR A 283 22.31 14.11 22.82
C TYR A 283 21.41 15.34 22.75
N PHE A 284 21.58 16.14 21.71
CA PHE A 284 20.80 17.36 21.46
C PHE A 284 20.36 17.41 20.00
N ALA A 285 19.05 17.49 19.77
CA ALA A 285 18.42 17.54 18.44
C ALA A 285 18.72 16.35 17.52
N TRP A 286 19.35 15.30 18.04
CA TRP A 286 19.60 14.05 17.34
C TRP A 286 19.47 12.86 18.28
N LEU A 287 18.99 11.72 17.79
CA LEU A 287 18.98 10.45 18.50
C LEU A 287 19.47 9.30 17.60
N PRO A 288 20.32 8.40 18.12
CA PRO A 288 20.81 7.24 17.37
C PRO A 288 19.73 6.18 17.21
N ASN A 289 19.82 5.35 16.18
CA ASN A 289 18.95 4.19 15.89
C ASN A 289 18.96 3.08 16.96
N THR A 290 19.67 3.30 18.07
CA THR A 290 19.71 2.44 19.24
C THR A 290 18.72 2.84 20.33
N TYR A 291 17.98 3.94 20.18
CA TYR A 291 16.99 4.38 21.19
C TYR A 291 15.59 3.91 20.79
N LEU A 292 15.00 2.94 21.47
CA LEU A 292 13.62 2.53 21.20
C LEU A 292 12.66 3.22 22.17
N ALA A 293 11.62 3.89 21.66
CA ALA A 293 10.54 4.45 22.47
C ALA A 293 9.51 3.37 22.80
N LEU A 294 9.16 3.27 24.09
CA LEU A 294 8.11 2.39 24.60
C LEU A 294 6.91 3.20 25.09
N TYR A 295 7.14 4.41 25.61
CA TYR A 295 6.08 5.27 26.10
C TYR A 295 6.46 6.75 26.05
N ARG A 296 5.44 7.59 26.13
CA ARG A 296 5.49 9.04 26.27
C ARG A 296 4.81 9.42 27.58
N ASP A 297 5.28 10.51 28.16
CA ASP A 297 4.99 10.98 29.51
C ASP A 297 5.69 10.19 30.63
N ASP A 298 5.53 10.65 31.87
CA ASP A 298 6.23 10.10 33.06
C ASP A 298 5.47 8.88 33.63
N LEU A 299 5.43 7.80 32.85
CA LEU A 299 4.71 6.58 33.17
C LEU A 299 5.65 5.46 33.63
N PRO A 300 5.23 4.59 34.57
CA PRO A 300 5.98 3.39 34.88
C PRO A 300 5.90 2.38 33.72
N LEU A 301 7.05 1.86 33.29
CA LEU A 301 7.12 0.86 32.22
C LEU A 301 6.30 -0.40 32.49
N LEU A 302 6.21 -0.82 33.76
CA LEU A 302 5.54 -2.03 34.22
C LEU A 302 4.68 -1.71 35.45
N ILE A 303 3.42 -2.12 35.43
CA ILE A 303 2.49 -2.08 36.57
C ILE A 303 2.06 -3.51 36.86
N HIS A 304 2.10 -3.95 38.11
CA HIS A 304 1.67 -5.30 38.49
C HIS A 304 0.96 -5.33 39.83
N THR A 305 0.22 -6.40 40.10
CA THR A 305 -0.37 -6.66 41.41
C THR A 305 0.72 -6.67 42.50
N ARG A 306 0.55 -5.86 43.55
CA ARG A 306 1.57 -5.61 44.60
C ARG A 306 2.05 -6.87 45.32
N THR A 307 1.23 -7.91 45.40
CA THR A 307 1.52 -9.16 46.13
C THR A 307 2.42 -10.13 45.36
N VAL A 308 2.70 -9.86 44.07
CA VAL A 308 3.49 -10.75 43.22
C VAL A 308 4.76 -10.04 42.75
N PRO A 309 5.96 -10.50 43.09
CA PRO A 309 7.19 -9.95 42.55
C PRO A 309 7.32 -10.34 41.07
N VAL A 310 7.50 -9.35 40.20
CA VAL A 310 7.71 -9.56 38.76
C VAL A 310 9.15 -9.20 38.42
N THR A 311 9.93 -10.19 37.97
CA THR A 311 11.27 -9.93 37.43
C THR A 311 11.18 -9.87 35.93
N TYR A 312 11.67 -8.79 35.32
CA TYR A 312 11.68 -8.65 33.86
C TYR A 312 13.10 -8.50 33.32
N THR A 313 13.33 -9.04 32.12
CA THR A 313 14.60 -8.93 31.40
C THR A 313 14.34 -8.72 29.92
N PHE A 314 15.15 -7.85 29.28
CA PHE A 314 15.13 -7.69 27.83
C PHE A 314 16.33 -8.41 27.21
N PHE A 315 16.03 -9.31 26.28
CA PHE A 315 17.01 -9.88 25.37
C PHE A 315 16.95 -9.11 24.05
N ILE A 316 18.07 -8.50 23.67
CA ILE A 316 18.15 -7.60 22.52
C ILE A 316 19.16 -8.17 21.53
N ARG A 317 18.75 -8.35 20.28
CA ARG A 317 19.62 -8.79 19.20
C ARG A 317 19.40 -7.93 17.96
N GLN A 318 20.48 -7.46 17.36
CA GLN A 318 20.40 -6.85 16.03
C GLN A 318 20.14 -7.96 15.02
N VAL A 319 19.11 -7.80 14.19
CA VAL A 319 18.76 -8.77 13.16
C VAL A 319 19.10 -8.18 11.79
N PRO A 320 19.60 -9.00 10.85
CA PRO A 320 19.70 -8.54 9.46
C PRO A 320 18.29 -8.25 8.94
N ARG A 321 18.18 -7.31 8.00
CA ARG A 321 16.90 -6.90 7.39
C ARG A 321 16.08 -8.10 6.87
N SER A 322 16.76 -9.13 6.36
CA SER A 322 16.16 -10.37 5.85
C SER A 322 15.46 -11.21 6.93
N ALA A 323 15.97 -11.26 8.16
CA ALA A 323 15.42 -12.08 9.26
C ALA A 323 14.15 -11.49 9.92
N THR A 324 13.74 -10.27 9.56
CA THR A 324 12.52 -9.65 10.10
C THR A 324 11.28 -9.92 9.25
N VAL A 325 11.48 -10.23 7.97
CA VAL A 325 10.40 -10.51 7.01
C VAL A 325 9.77 -11.89 7.27
N SER A 326 10.52 -12.83 7.85
CA SER A 326 10.03 -14.18 8.21
C SER A 326 8.99 -14.15 9.34
N VAL A 327 9.21 -13.37 10.41
CA VAL A 327 8.31 -13.30 11.59
C VAL A 327 6.98 -12.59 11.27
N ALA A 328 6.98 -11.64 10.33
CA ALA A 328 5.76 -10.97 9.88
C ALA A 328 4.87 -11.86 9.01
N THR A 329 5.46 -12.89 8.38
CA THR A 329 4.77 -13.80 7.46
C THR A 329 4.13 -14.98 8.20
N GLU A 330 4.77 -15.52 9.24
CA GLU A 330 4.26 -16.66 10.03
C GLU A 330 3.02 -16.36 10.90
N ARG A 331 2.66 -15.09 11.14
CA ARG A 331 1.59 -14.72 12.09
C ARG A 331 0.33 -14.12 11.50
N ARG A 332 0.24 -13.92 10.18
CA ARG A 332 -1.06 -13.64 9.55
C ARG A 332 -2.02 -14.84 9.59
N GLU A 333 -1.51 -16.05 9.87
CA GLU A 333 -2.34 -17.27 9.93
C GLU A 333 -2.88 -17.63 11.32
N SER A 334 -2.40 -17.01 12.41
CA SER A 334 -2.78 -17.46 13.77
C SER A 334 -3.15 -16.32 14.72
N GLY A 335 -4.35 -15.77 14.54
CA GLY A 335 -4.98 -14.98 15.60
C GLY A 335 -6.07 -14.02 15.16
N PHE A 336 -7.23 -14.53 14.74
CA PHE A 336 -8.54 -13.91 15.04
C PHE A 336 -9.67 -14.87 14.64
N LYS A 337 -10.33 -15.49 15.62
CA LYS A 337 -11.67 -16.06 15.42
C LYS A 337 -12.68 -14.92 15.51
N ARG A 338 -12.95 -14.28 14.36
CA ARG A 338 -14.17 -13.51 14.13
C ARG A 338 -14.94 -14.25 13.04
N ASP A 339 -16.03 -14.88 13.43
CA ASP A 339 -17.00 -15.44 12.50
C ASP A 339 -17.66 -14.27 11.76
N GLY A 340 -17.10 -13.94 10.59
CA GLY A 340 -17.54 -12.87 9.73
C GLY A 340 -16.51 -12.59 8.63
N LEU A 341 -16.75 -13.18 7.46
CA LEU A 341 -16.10 -12.93 6.16
C LEU A 341 -14.73 -13.62 5.93
N ARG A 342 -14.81 -14.94 5.72
CA ARG A 342 -13.72 -15.87 5.36
C ARG A 342 -13.35 -15.87 3.86
N TYR A 343 -13.83 -14.91 3.05
CA TYR A 343 -13.87 -15.03 1.59
C TYR A 343 -12.59 -14.56 0.86
N GLU A 344 -11.74 -13.74 1.49
CA GLU A 344 -10.64 -13.04 0.79
C GLU A 344 -9.23 -13.42 1.25
N SER A 345 -9.04 -13.85 2.50
CA SER A 345 -7.75 -14.40 2.98
C SER A 345 -7.40 -15.75 2.35
N GLU A 346 -8.36 -16.41 1.70
CA GLU A 346 -8.16 -17.73 1.09
C GLU A 346 -7.57 -17.65 -0.32
N ARG A 347 -7.73 -16.50 -1.01
CA ARG A 347 -7.38 -16.30 -2.43
C ARG A 347 -5.98 -15.75 -2.66
N VAL A 348 -5.37 -15.06 -1.70
CA VAL A 348 -3.97 -14.57 -1.80
C VAL A 348 -3.16 -15.17 -0.67
N ARG A 349 -2.14 -15.99 -0.98
CA ARG A 349 -1.33 -16.71 0.02
C ARG A 349 0.15 -16.42 -0.16
N THR A 350 0.87 -16.39 0.94
CA THR A 350 2.34 -16.30 0.98
C THR A 350 2.81 -17.32 1.99
N ILE A 351 3.42 -18.40 1.50
CA ILE A 351 3.89 -19.53 2.30
C ILE A 351 5.40 -19.51 2.21
N VAL A 352 6.08 -19.37 3.35
CA VAL A 352 7.54 -19.34 3.36
C VAL A 352 8.06 -20.41 4.32
N ASN A 353 8.98 -21.22 3.83
CA ASN A 353 9.64 -22.27 4.59
C ASN A 353 11.15 -22.01 4.56
N TYR A 354 11.73 -21.80 5.75
CA TYR A 354 13.16 -21.59 5.94
C TYR A 354 13.80 -22.83 6.55
N VAL A 355 15.00 -23.16 6.10
CA VAL A 355 15.79 -24.28 6.62
C VAL A 355 17.03 -23.73 7.32
N ASP A 356 17.49 -24.38 8.39
CA ASP A 356 18.58 -23.89 9.27
C ASP A 356 19.92 -23.64 8.55
N ARG A 357 20.21 -24.40 7.48
CA ARG A 357 21.42 -24.25 6.66
C ARG A 357 21.06 -24.36 5.18
N PRO A 358 20.54 -23.29 4.57
CA PRO A 358 20.02 -23.36 3.21
C PRO A 358 21.16 -23.45 2.19
N VAL A 359 21.04 -24.40 1.26
CA VAL A 359 21.94 -24.56 0.11
C VAL A 359 21.58 -23.55 -0.99
N ALA A 360 20.31 -23.17 -1.11
CA ALA A 360 19.82 -22.11 -1.98
C ALA A 360 18.42 -21.62 -1.57
N SER A 361 17.95 -20.56 -2.23
CA SER A 361 16.63 -19.96 -2.05
C SER A 361 15.83 -19.96 -3.36
N LEU A 362 14.62 -20.54 -3.31
CA LEU A 362 13.67 -20.57 -4.41
C LEU A 362 12.40 -19.77 -4.08
N VAL A 363 11.95 -18.96 -5.03
CA VAL A 363 10.66 -18.27 -4.96
C VAL A 363 9.76 -18.80 -6.06
N LEU A 364 8.53 -19.19 -5.71
CA LEU A 364 7.51 -19.69 -6.62
C LEU A 364 6.35 -18.71 -6.67
N LEU A 365 6.14 -18.07 -7.83
CA LEU A 365 5.02 -17.18 -8.09
C LEU A 365 3.92 -17.95 -8.84
N ASN A 366 2.69 -17.93 -8.33
CA ASN A 366 1.55 -18.66 -8.88
C ASN A 366 0.28 -17.80 -8.96
N ASP A 367 -0.56 -18.00 -9.97
CA ASP A 367 -1.77 -17.19 -10.20
C ASP A 367 -3.10 -17.96 -10.08
N GLY A 368 -3.07 -19.15 -9.47
CA GLY A 368 -4.26 -19.98 -9.22
C GLY A 368 -4.28 -20.62 -7.84
N ALA A 369 -5.38 -21.31 -7.52
CA ALA A 369 -5.46 -22.12 -6.31
C ALA A 369 -4.50 -23.32 -6.37
N ILE A 370 -3.67 -23.48 -5.34
CA ILE A 370 -2.78 -24.65 -5.20
C ILE A 370 -3.41 -25.60 -4.17
N PRO A 371 -3.67 -26.87 -4.54
CA PRO A 371 -4.11 -27.88 -3.58
C PRO A 371 -3.12 -28.00 -2.40
N PRO A 372 -3.60 -28.14 -1.15
CA PRO A 372 -2.72 -28.20 0.03
C PRO A 372 -1.73 -29.37 -0.05
N GLU A 373 -2.11 -30.50 -0.67
CA GLU A 373 -1.25 -31.66 -0.89
C GLU A 373 0.02 -31.33 -1.69
N ILE A 374 -0.10 -30.43 -2.69
CA ILE A 374 1.03 -30.02 -3.52
C ILE A 374 1.96 -29.10 -2.73
N VAL A 375 1.39 -28.20 -1.91
CA VAL A 375 2.17 -27.30 -1.04
C VAL A 375 2.95 -28.11 -0.01
N GLU A 376 2.30 -29.06 0.67
CA GLU A 376 2.95 -29.93 1.64
C GLU A 376 4.08 -30.74 1.00
N ARG A 377 3.86 -31.27 -0.21
CA ARG A 377 4.91 -31.96 -0.98
C ARG A 377 6.11 -31.04 -1.27
N ILE A 378 5.87 -29.82 -1.76
CA ILE A 378 6.94 -28.84 -2.05
C ILE A 378 7.74 -28.51 -0.78
N VAL A 379 7.05 -28.23 0.33
CA VAL A 379 7.69 -27.89 1.62
C VAL A 379 8.51 -29.07 2.15
N THR A 380 7.97 -30.29 2.09
CA THR A 380 8.65 -31.50 2.56
C THR A 380 9.91 -31.79 1.74
N GLU A 381 9.82 -31.71 0.40
CA GLU A 381 10.97 -31.89 -0.49
C GLU A 381 12.03 -30.80 -0.29
N ALA A 382 11.62 -29.56 -0.02
CA ALA A 382 12.51 -28.44 0.27
C ALA A 382 13.29 -28.63 1.58
N GLN A 383 12.62 -29.11 2.64
CA GLN A 383 13.29 -29.45 3.91
C GLN A 383 14.29 -30.59 3.74
N ALA A 384 13.93 -31.63 2.99
CA ALA A 384 14.81 -32.77 2.71
C ALA A 384 16.07 -32.36 1.93
N THR A 385 15.95 -31.37 1.05
CA THR A 385 17.07 -30.87 0.22
C THR A 385 17.78 -29.64 0.79
N GLN A 386 17.36 -29.17 1.97
CA GLN A 386 17.91 -27.98 2.63
C GLN A 386 17.79 -26.71 1.76
N VAL A 387 16.63 -26.49 1.17
CA VAL A 387 16.36 -25.36 0.28
C VAL A 387 15.29 -24.45 0.89
N ASN A 388 15.55 -23.13 0.92
CA ASN A 388 14.53 -22.15 1.31
C ASN A 388 13.48 -22.02 0.20
N VAL A 389 12.20 -21.99 0.56
CA VAL A 389 11.12 -21.86 -0.43
C VAL A 389 10.11 -20.81 0.02
N ALA A 390 9.79 -19.87 -0.87
CA ALA A 390 8.67 -18.96 -0.72
C ALA A 390 7.66 -19.15 -1.86
N VAL A 391 6.44 -19.56 -1.54
CA VAL A 391 5.31 -19.67 -2.49
C VAL A 391 4.41 -18.45 -2.36
N LEU A 392 4.33 -17.67 -3.42
CA LEU A 392 3.48 -16.48 -3.55
C LEU A 392 2.33 -16.82 -4.51
N SER A 393 1.09 -16.89 -4.02
CA SER A 393 -0.07 -17.21 -4.86
C SER A 393 -1.20 -16.17 -4.80
N ALA A 394 -1.84 -15.92 -5.94
CA ALA A 394 -3.01 -15.04 -6.06
C ALA A 394 -4.05 -15.64 -7.02
N ASP A 395 -5.20 -16.07 -6.50
CA ASP A 395 -6.29 -16.74 -7.21
C ASP A 395 -7.45 -15.79 -7.51
N PHE A 396 -7.56 -15.34 -8.76
CA PHE A 396 -8.64 -14.47 -9.22
C PHE A 396 -9.12 -14.85 -10.63
N GLU A 397 -10.42 -14.71 -10.89
CA GLU A 397 -11.01 -14.97 -12.20
C GLU A 397 -10.57 -13.94 -13.28
N SER A 398 -10.40 -12.68 -12.91
CA SER A 398 -10.03 -11.60 -13.84
C SER A 398 -8.51 -11.48 -14.00
N SER A 399 -8.05 -11.42 -15.25
CA SER A 399 -6.63 -11.20 -15.58
C SER A 399 -6.06 -9.91 -14.97
N HIS A 400 -6.86 -8.84 -14.91
CA HIS A 400 -6.44 -7.56 -14.33
C HIS A 400 -6.18 -7.65 -12.83
N PHE A 401 -7.05 -8.34 -12.08
CA PHE A 401 -6.82 -8.54 -10.64
C PHE A 401 -5.64 -9.47 -10.39
N ARG A 402 -5.49 -10.58 -11.14
CA ARG A 402 -4.29 -11.42 -11.04
C ARG A 402 -3.03 -10.60 -11.25
N GLU A 403 -2.96 -9.80 -12.32
CA GLU A 403 -1.83 -8.89 -12.60
C GLU A 403 -1.54 -7.94 -11.43
N GLN A 404 -2.55 -7.22 -10.93
CA GLN A 404 -2.36 -6.21 -9.87
C GLN A 404 -1.97 -6.82 -8.51
N TYR A 405 -2.57 -7.96 -8.14
CA TYR A 405 -2.24 -8.65 -6.89
C TYR A 405 -0.88 -9.33 -6.97
N LEU A 406 -0.52 -9.96 -8.09
CA LEU A 406 0.82 -10.50 -8.29
C LEU A 406 1.89 -9.40 -8.28
N GLN A 407 1.63 -8.25 -8.91
CA GLN A 407 2.50 -7.06 -8.80
C GLN A 407 2.70 -6.65 -7.35
N SER A 408 1.62 -6.61 -6.57
CA SER A 408 1.66 -6.25 -5.15
C SER A 408 2.42 -7.29 -4.33
N LEU A 409 2.23 -8.58 -4.61
CA LEU A 409 2.98 -9.67 -3.96
C LEU A 409 4.47 -9.59 -4.27
N VAL A 410 4.85 -9.38 -5.53
CA VAL A 410 6.24 -9.20 -5.94
C VAL A 410 6.83 -7.96 -5.26
N SER A 411 6.12 -6.82 -5.29
CA SER A 411 6.56 -5.56 -4.67
C SER A 411 6.74 -5.67 -3.15
N ASN A 412 5.80 -6.33 -2.46
CA ASN A 412 5.83 -6.48 -1.01
C ASN A 412 6.89 -7.48 -0.55
N ASN A 413 7.28 -8.42 -1.42
CA ASN A 413 8.26 -9.47 -1.15
C ASN A 413 9.57 -9.30 -1.95
N LEU A 414 9.89 -8.06 -2.37
CA LEU A 414 11.07 -7.75 -3.19
C LEU A 414 12.38 -8.23 -2.56
N THR A 415 12.48 -8.21 -1.22
CA THR A 415 13.64 -8.72 -0.49
C THR A 415 13.83 -10.22 -0.70
N LEU A 416 12.74 -11.01 -0.69
CA LEU A 416 12.81 -12.45 -0.94
C LEU A 416 13.21 -12.76 -2.38
N ILE A 417 12.70 -11.99 -3.34
CA ILE A 417 12.99 -12.20 -4.77
C ILE A 417 14.43 -11.81 -5.11
N ARG A 418 14.98 -10.78 -4.46
CA ARG A 418 16.36 -10.34 -4.68
C ARG A 418 17.39 -11.32 -4.10
N GLU A 419 17.06 -11.95 -2.97
CA GLU A 419 17.93 -12.93 -2.31
C GLU A 419 17.71 -14.37 -2.83
N ALA A 420 16.82 -14.57 -3.80
CA ALA A 420 16.56 -15.87 -4.40
C ALA A 420 17.61 -16.24 -5.46
N ASP A 421 18.00 -17.51 -5.51
CA ASP A 421 18.84 -18.05 -6.57
C ASP A 421 18.02 -18.38 -7.83
N VAL A 422 16.79 -18.85 -7.62
CA VAL A 422 15.86 -19.21 -8.70
C VAL A 422 14.47 -18.67 -8.42
N LEU A 423 13.91 -17.93 -9.39
CA LEU A 423 12.52 -17.50 -9.41
C LEU A 423 11.74 -18.36 -10.40
N LEU A 424 10.81 -19.17 -9.90
CA LEU A 424 9.87 -19.96 -10.66
C LEU A 424 8.56 -19.17 -10.80
N VAL A 425 8.14 -18.92 -12.04
CA VAL A 425 6.89 -18.22 -12.35
C VAL A 425 5.95 -19.19 -13.05
N HIS A 426 4.86 -19.55 -12.40
CA HIS A 426 3.79 -20.38 -12.94
C HIS A 426 2.53 -19.53 -13.09
N THR A 427 2.19 -19.12 -14.32
CA THR A 427 0.98 -18.33 -14.56
C THR A 427 0.11 -18.90 -15.66
N THR A 428 -1.22 -18.85 -15.47
CA THR A 428 -2.21 -19.25 -16.47
C THR A 428 -2.13 -18.40 -17.74
N ASP A 429 -1.74 -17.13 -17.61
CA ASP A 429 -1.61 -16.17 -18.70
C ASP A 429 -0.27 -15.41 -18.64
N THR A 430 -0.28 -14.13 -19.06
CA THR A 430 0.90 -13.27 -19.10
C THR A 430 1.09 -12.44 -17.82
N ALA A 431 0.24 -12.61 -16.80
CA ALA A 431 0.26 -11.83 -15.57
C ALA A 431 1.61 -11.88 -14.85
N GLY A 432 2.29 -13.03 -14.87
CA GLY A 432 3.63 -13.18 -14.31
C GLY A 432 4.67 -12.28 -14.97
N PHE A 433 4.60 -12.11 -16.30
CA PHE A 433 5.48 -11.18 -17.02
C PHE A 433 5.22 -9.73 -16.60
N TYR A 434 3.95 -9.31 -16.54
CA TYR A 434 3.60 -7.95 -16.13
C TYR A 434 3.97 -7.66 -14.67
N ALA A 435 3.82 -8.65 -13.78
CA ALA A 435 4.23 -8.53 -12.39
C ALA A 435 5.72 -8.23 -12.24
N LEU A 436 6.55 -8.86 -13.07
CA LEU A 436 7.99 -8.65 -13.11
C LEU A 436 8.39 -7.38 -13.87
N MET A 437 7.73 -7.06 -14.99
CA MET A 437 8.06 -5.86 -15.78
C MET A 437 7.89 -4.57 -14.97
N LYS A 438 6.89 -4.50 -14.09
CA LYS A 438 6.68 -3.36 -13.19
C LYS A 438 7.89 -3.11 -12.27
N GLN A 439 8.64 -4.15 -11.91
CA GLN A 439 9.86 -3.98 -11.10
C GLN A 439 10.95 -3.20 -11.85
N GLY A 440 10.91 -3.21 -13.19
CA GLY A 440 11.76 -2.38 -14.03
C GLY A 440 11.48 -0.87 -13.92
N GLU A 441 10.28 -0.44 -13.47
CA GLU A 441 9.97 0.98 -13.20
C GLU A 441 10.84 1.55 -12.05
N PHE A 442 11.25 0.68 -11.13
CA PHE A 442 12.06 1.02 -9.95
C PHE A 442 13.57 0.83 -10.18
N GLY A 443 14.00 0.50 -11.40
CA GLY A 443 15.42 0.32 -11.73
C GLY A 443 16.07 -0.88 -11.03
N LEU A 444 15.30 -1.94 -10.76
CA LEU A 444 15.81 -3.15 -10.11
C LEU A 444 16.67 -3.97 -11.07
N HIS A 445 17.94 -4.14 -10.70
CA HIS A 445 18.88 -5.08 -11.33
C HIS A 445 18.92 -6.38 -10.53
N LEU A 446 18.66 -7.51 -11.20
CA LEU A 446 18.59 -8.85 -10.61
C LEU A 446 19.68 -9.75 -11.18
N ASP A 447 20.92 -9.26 -11.17
CA ASP A 447 22.05 -9.82 -11.94
C ASP A 447 22.43 -11.28 -11.60
N GLU A 448 22.09 -11.76 -10.40
CA GLU A 448 22.37 -13.14 -9.96
C GLU A 448 21.16 -14.08 -10.08
N LEU A 449 19.96 -13.54 -10.27
CA LEU A 449 18.71 -14.29 -10.27
C LEU A 449 18.54 -15.06 -11.58
N ARG A 450 18.19 -16.35 -11.47
CA ARG A 450 17.75 -17.15 -12.62
C ARG A 450 16.24 -17.26 -12.64
N ILE A 451 15.61 -16.95 -13.77
CA ILE A 451 14.14 -16.90 -13.87
C ILE A 451 13.64 -18.01 -14.80
N VAL A 452 12.71 -18.82 -14.29
CA VAL A 452 12.02 -19.86 -15.05
C VAL A 452 10.57 -19.48 -15.19
N ILE A 453 10.09 -19.31 -16.41
CA ILE A 453 8.71 -18.88 -16.65
C ILE A 453 7.95 -19.99 -17.36
N ALA A 454 7.03 -20.62 -16.65
CA ALA A 454 5.96 -21.46 -17.19
C ALA A 454 4.70 -20.61 -17.28
N SER A 455 4.32 -20.26 -18.51
CA SER A 455 3.11 -19.47 -18.74
C SER A 455 2.22 -20.15 -19.77
N GLY A 456 0.91 -20.07 -19.58
CA GLY A 456 -0.08 -20.56 -20.57
C GLY A 456 -0.16 -19.71 -21.85
N CYS A 457 0.77 -18.78 -22.08
CA CYS A 457 0.78 -17.93 -23.26
C CYS A 457 1.40 -18.63 -24.49
N ALA A 458 1.10 -18.13 -25.68
CA ALA A 458 1.71 -18.63 -26.91
C ALA A 458 3.23 -18.37 -26.89
N ARG A 459 4.03 -19.36 -27.31
CA ARG A 459 5.51 -19.24 -27.40
C ARG A 459 6.01 -17.90 -27.96
N PRO A 460 5.54 -17.40 -29.13
CA PRO A 460 6.03 -16.14 -29.68
C PRO A 460 5.73 -14.93 -28.78
N VAL A 461 4.60 -14.94 -28.07
CA VAL A 461 4.23 -13.89 -27.10
C VAL A 461 5.20 -13.91 -25.93
N GLY A 462 5.40 -15.10 -25.35
CA GLY A 462 6.30 -15.30 -24.22
C GLY A 462 7.75 -14.91 -24.54
N THR A 463 8.26 -15.26 -25.73
CA THR A 463 9.64 -14.92 -26.13
C THR A 463 9.87 -13.40 -26.19
N VAL A 464 8.89 -12.64 -26.69
CA VAL A 464 9.03 -11.19 -26.77
C VAL A 464 8.92 -10.55 -25.38
N LEU A 465 7.94 -10.96 -24.56
CA LEU A 465 7.82 -10.47 -23.18
C LEU A 465 9.06 -10.81 -22.34
N ALA A 466 9.62 -12.00 -22.50
CA ALA A 466 10.87 -12.40 -21.87
C ALA A 466 12.06 -11.55 -22.36
N SER A 467 12.11 -11.17 -23.65
CA SER A 467 13.14 -10.27 -24.17
C SER A 467 13.03 -8.83 -23.63
N VAL A 468 11.81 -8.37 -23.32
CA VAL A 468 11.59 -7.10 -22.62
C VAL A 468 12.07 -7.22 -21.18
N LEU A 469 11.74 -8.31 -20.47
CA LEU A 469 12.20 -8.57 -19.11
C LEU A 469 13.72 -8.64 -19.00
N GLU A 470 14.39 -9.31 -19.93
CA GLU A 470 15.85 -9.42 -19.97
C GLU A 470 16.52 -8.03 -19.99
N ARG A 471 16.00 -7.12 -20.82
CA ARG A 471 16.49 -5.73 -20.92
C ARG A 471 16.11 -4.84 -19.74
N LEU A 472 15.05 -5.18 -19.01
CA LEU A 472 14.59 -4.42 -17.84
C LEU A 472 15.32 -4.82 -16.57
N LEU A 473 15.44 -6.13 -16.31
CA LEU A 473 15.88 -6.67 -15.02
C LEU A 473 17.32 -7.21 -15.02
N THR A 474 17.93 -7.36 -16.21
CA THR A 474 19.28 -7.93 -16.40
C THR A 474 19.57 -9.23 -15.64
N PRO A 475 18.67 -10.24 -15.64
CA PRO A 475 18.89 -11.47 -14.89
C PRO A 475 19.98 -12.34 -15.51
N ARG A 476 20.54 -13.25 -14.70
CA ARG A 476 21.61 -14.17 -15.13
C ARG A 476 21.20 -15.10 -16.27
N GLU A 477 19.99 -15.63 -16.20
CA GLU A 477 19.41 -16.54 -17.21
C GLU A 477 17.87 -16.47 -17.13
N ILE A 478 17.20 -16.35 -18.27
CA ILE A 478 15.73 -16.54 -18.38
C ILE A 478 15.46 -17.76 -19.26
N VAL A 479 14.69 -18.72 -18.73
CA VAL A 479 14.22 -19.87 -19.51
C VAL A 479 12.70 -19.86 -19.56
N LEU A 480 12.19 -19.89 -20.80
CA LEU A 480 10.77 -19.98 -21.04
C LEU A 480 10.38 -21.43 -21.32
N LEU A 481 9.47 -21.95 -20.51
CA LEU A 481 8.93 -23.30 -20.67
C LEU A 481 7.73 -23.27 -21.61
N SER A 482 7.62 -24.32 -22.42
CA SER A 482 6.55 -24.41 -23.42
C SER A 482 5.31 -25.09 -22.86
N GLY A 483 4.19 -24.36 -22.79
CA GLY A 483 2.87 -24.92 -22.48
C GLY A 483 2.47 -24.80 -21.00
N LYS A 484 1.26 -25.26 -20.70
CA LYS A 484 0.77 -25.41 -19.31
C LYS A 484 1.53 -26.58 -18.68
N LEU A 485 2.51 -26.27 -17.85
CA LEU A 485 3.28 -27.26 -17.11
C LEU A 485 2.72 -27.35 -15.70
N ASP A 486 2.58 -28.55 -15.15
CA ASP A 486 2.10 -28.70 -13.78
C ASP A 486 3.12 -28.15 -12.78
N LEU A 487 2.61 -27.55 -11.69
CA LEU A 487 3.42 -26.96 -10.63
C LEU A 487 4.51 -27.91 -10.05
N PRO A 488 4.24 -29.22 -9.83
CA PRO A 488 5.26 -30.15 -9.36
C PRO A 488 6.42 -30.33 -10.35
N SER A 489 6.15 -30.37 -11.65
CA SER A 489 7.20 -30.48 -12.68
C SER A 489 8.05 -29.22 -12.75
N LEU A 490 7.45 -28.04 -12.57
CA LEU A 490 8.18 -26.78 -12.46
C LEU A 490 9.08 -26.74 -11.22
N TRP A 491 8.55 -27.24 -10.09
CA TRP A 491 9.30 -27.36 -8.84
C TRP A 491 10.51 -28.29 -9.00
N GLU A 492 10.36 -29.45 -9.64
CA GLU A 492 11.47 -30.37 -9.92
C GLU A 492 12.59 -29.72 -10.75
N ILE A 493 12.25 -28.91 -11.75
CA ILE A 493 13.23 -28.15 -12.55
C ILE A 493 14.01 -27.17 -11.68
N GLY A 494 13.32 -26.39 -10.85
CA GLY A 494 13.96 -25.42 -9.95
C GLY A 494 14.88 -26.10 -8.94
N ARG A 495 14.41 -27.18 -8.32
CA ARG A 495 15.16 -27.96 -7.35
C ARG A 495 16.43 -28.58 -7.96
N ASN A 496 16.34 -29.17 -9.15
CA ASN A 496 17.48 -29.78 -9.84
C ASN A 496 18.55 -28.73 -10.24
N THR A 497 18.11 -27.51 -10.59
CA THR A 497 19.01 -26.39 -10.95
C THR A 497 19.89 -25.98 -9.78
N VAL A 498 19.35 -26.02 -8.58
CA VAL A 498 20.09 -25.71 -7.34
C VAL A 498 20.97 -26.90 -6.91
N GLY A 499 20.39 -28.10 -6.83
CA GLY A 499 21.05 -29.25 -6.20
C GLY A 499 22.30 -29.74 -6.94
N GLU A 500 22.33 -29.64 -8.27
CA GLU A 500 23.42 -30.17 -9.10
C GLU A 500 24.32 -29.09 -9.73
N HIS A 501 24.12 -27.80 -9.39
CA HIS A 501 24.81 -26.65 -10.02
C HIS A 501 24.71 -26.60 -11.56
N LEU A 502 23.67 -27.23 -12.13
CA LEU A 502 23.45 -27.26 -13.57
C LEU A 502 23.08 -25.87 -14.12
N SER A 503 23.39 -25.63 -15.40
CA SER A 503 22.77 -24.52 -16.13
C SER A 503 21.27 -24.78 -16.29
N LEU A 504 20.47 -23.71 -16.33
CA LEU A 504 19.02 -23.87 -16.27
C LEU A 504 18.48 -24.56 -17.54
N ALA A 505 19.11 -24.29 -18.69
CA ALA A 505 18.87 -25.04 -19.93
C ALA A 505 19.16 -26.55 -19.82
N GLN A 506 20.19 -26.97 -19.07
CA GLN A 506 20.51 -28.40 -18.87
C GLN A 506 19.49 -29.09 -17.94
N SER A 507 19.07 -28.41 -16.87
CA SER A 507 18.02 -28.91 -15.97
C SER A 507 16.70 -29.17 -16.71
N VAL A 508 16.33 -28.29 -17.64
CA VAL A 508 15.10 -28.45 -18.43
C VAL A 508 15.22 -29.57 -19.47
N ASN A 509 16.37 -29.68 -20.15
CA ASN A 509 16.61 -30.78 -21.09
C ASN A 509 16.56 -32.15 -20.40
N ARG A 510 17.04 -32.24 -19.14
CA ARG A 510 16.97 -33.47 -18.33
C ARG A 510 15.55 -33.84 -17.92
N ALA A 511 14.69 -32.85 -17.72
CA ALA A 511 13.26 -33.06 -17.48
C ALA A 511 12.48 -33.43 -18.77
N GLY A 512 13.13 -33.46 -19.93
CA GLY A 512 12.49 -33.83 -21.21
C GLY A 512 11.51 -32.77 -21.75
N ILE A 513 11.55 -31.55 -21.21
CA ILE A 513 10.62 -30.47 -21.55
C ILE A 513 11.27 -29.51 -22.56
N SER A 514 10.51 -29.05 -23.55
CA SER A 514 11.00 -28.04 -24.51
C SER A 514 11.09 -26.66 -23.85
N ALA A 515 12.31 -26.23 -23.52
CA ALA A 515 12.64 -24.86 -23.11
C ALA A 515 13.14 -24.01 -24.27
N THR A 516 12.85 -22.71 -24.21
CA THR A 516 13.51 -21.69 -25.03
C THR A 516 14.33 -20.79 -24.11
N PRO A 517 15.67 -20.87 -24.12
CA PRO A 517 16.48 -19.89 -23.41
C PRO A 517 16.34 -18.52 -24.09
N VAL A 518 16.09 -17.49 -23.28
CA VAL A 518 15.90 -16.12 -23.77
C VAL A 518 17.10 -15.29 -23.34
N ASN A 519 18.00 -15.07 -24.30
CA ASN A 519 19.26 -14.35 -24.08
C ASN A 519 19.35 -13.17 -25.06
N ALA A 520 20.34 -12.29 -24.88
CA ALA A 520 20.64 -11.21 -25.83
C ALA A 520 20.79 -11.67 -27.29
N ALA A 521 21.23 -12.92 -27.53
CA ALA A 521 21.30 -13.53 -28.86
C ALA A 521 19.93 -13.78 -29.50
N THR A 522 18.92 -14.17 -28.71
CA THR A 522 17.53 -14.40 -29.16
C THR A 522 16.89 -13.08 -29.63
N PHE A 523 17.26 -11.96 -29.02
CA PHE A 523 16.85 -10.62 -29.44
C PHE A 523 17.54 -10.17 -30.74
N ALA A 524 18.82 -10.48 -30.91
CA ALA A 524 19.60 -10.10 -32.09
C ALA A 524 19.09 -10.75 -33.39
N GLN A 525 18.46 -11.93 -33.29
CA GLN A 525 17.85 -12.62 -34.44
C GLN A 525 16.50 -12.02 -34.89
N GLN A 526 15.91 -11.09 -34.12
CA GLN A 526 14.64 -10.48 -34.50
C GLN A 526 14.80 -9.41 -35.58
N HIS A 527 13.78 -9.29 -36.43
CA HIS A 527 13.72 -8.27 -37.48
C HIS A 527 13.87 -6.85 -36.91
N TRP A 528 14.48 -5.93 -37.67
CA TRP A 528 14.86 -4.59 -37.17
C TRP A 528 13.69 -3.79 -36.57
N TRP A 529 12.50 -3.84 -37.18
CA TRP A 529 11.31 -3.13 -36.67
C TRP A 529 10.83 -3.70 -35.34
N ARG A 530 10.98 -5.02 -35.11
CA ARG A 530 10.63 -5.66 -33.84
C ARG A 530 11.59 -5.26 -32.73
N ARG A 531 12.88 -5.17 -33.06
CA ARG A 531 13.88 -4.65 -32.13
C ARG A 531 13.58 -3.21 -31.71
N ALA A 532 13.08 -2.40 -32.64
CA ALA A 532 12.62 -1.04 -32.34
C ALA A 532 11.40 -1.03 -31.41
N ILE A 533 10.39 -1.87 -31.67
CA ILE A 533 9.18 -1.99 -30.82
C ILE A 533 9.54 -2.42 -29.40
N VAL A 534 10.32 -3.50 -29.24
CA VAL A 534 10.79 -3.98 -27.92
C VAL A 534 11.61 -2.90 -27.22
N GLY A 535 12.48 -2.18 -27.95
CA GLY A 535 13.22 -1.04 -27.40
C GLY A 535 12.31 0.08 -26.89
N LEU A 536 11.27 0.43 -27.65
CA LEU A 536 10.27 1.43 -27.27
C LEU A 536 9.48 1.00 -26.04
N TRP A 537 9.07 -0.27 -25.98
CA TRP A 537 8.42 -0.87 -24.80
C TRP A 537 9.31 -0.78 -23.56
N THR A 538 10.58 -1.16 -23.70
CA THR A 538 11.56 -1.08 -22.60
C THR A 538 11.71 0.36 -22.11
N LEU A 539 11.76 1.33 -23.04
CA LEU A 539 11.84 2.76 -22.73
C LEU A 539 10.57 3.28 -22.04
N ALA A 540 9.39 2.86 -22.51
CA ALA A 540 8.11 3.26 -21.94
C ALA A 540 8.00 2.82 -20.47
N VAL A 541 8.38 1.57 -20.17
CA VAL A 541 8.39 1.05 -18.79
C VAL A 541 9.42 1.80 -17.93
N ARG A 542 10.64 2.03 -18.44
CA ARG A 542 11.66 2.82 -17.71
C ARG A 542 11.25 4.28 -17.48
N SER A 543 10.42 4.83 -18.37
CA SER A 543 9.87 6.19 -18.26
C SER A 543 8.62 6.25 -17.38
N GLN A 544 8.31 5.20 -16.62
CA GLN A 544 7.17 5.10 -15.70
C GLN A 544 5.81 5.30 -16.39
N VAL A 545 5.70 4.93 -17.67
CA VAL A 545 4.41 4.89 -18.36
C VAL A 545 3.58 3.75 -17.79
N SER A 546 2.39 4.07 -17.31
CA SER A 546 1.46 3.08 -16.73
C SER A 546 1.17 1.94 -17.71
N LEU A 547 1.68 0.74 -17.40
CA LEU A 547 1.41 -0.49 -18.16
C LEU A 547 -0.10 -0.76 -18.36
N PRO A 548 -0.97 -0.60 -17.34
CA PRO A 548 -2.42 -0.69 -17.54
C PRO A 548 -2.98 0.31 -18.57
N ALA A 549 -2.48 1.55 -18.59
CA ALA A 549 -2.94 2.55 -19.54
C ALA A 549 -2.58 2.19 -20.99
N LEU A 550 -1.34 1.73 -21.23
CA LEU A 550 -0.92 1.24 -22.54
C LEU A 550 -1.77 0.07 -23.02
N ASN A 551 -2.09 -0.84 -22.09
CA ASN A 551 -2.95 -1.98 -22.37
C ASN A 551 -4.34 -1.55 -22.82
N PHE A 552 -4.98 -0.61 -22.12
CA PHE A 552 -6.30 -0.10 -22.48
C PHE A 552 -6.32 0.65 -23.81
N ILE A 553 -5.28 1.45 -24.09
CA ILE A 553 -5.15 2.16 -25.37
C ILE A 553 -5.05 1.18 -26.54
N LEU A 554 -4.28 0.10 -26.38
CA LEU A 554 -4.07 -0.90 -27.44
C LEU A 554 -5.24 -1.87 -27.59
N ILE A 555 -6.00 -2.14 -26.52
CA ILE A 555 -7.21 -2.97 -26.58
C ILE A 555 -8.40 -2.21 -27.19
N LEU A 556 -8.47 -0.87 -27.05
CA LEU A 556 -9.63 -0.10 -27.49
C LEU A 556 -10.03 -0.32 -28.98
N PRO A 557 -9.08 -0.33 -29.95
CA PRO A 557 -9.40 -0.67 -31.33
C PRO A 557 -9.90 -2.11 -31.51
N LEU A 558 -9.44 -3.05 -30.67
CA LEU A 558 -9.92 -4.42 -30.71
C LEU A 558 -11.38 -4.52 -30.22
N ILE A 559 -11.73 -3.77 -29.17
CA ILE A 559 -13.13 -3.64 -28.72
C ILE A 559 -13.99 -3.07 -29.86
N ALA A 560 -13.49 -2.04 -30.55
CA ALA A 560 -14.18 -1.45 -31.69
C ALA A 560 -14.43 -2.48 -32.80
N PHE A 561 -13.44 -3.31 -33.13
CA PHE A 561 -13.58 -4.38 -34.12
C PHE A 561 -14.67 -5.39 -33.75
N PHE A 562 -14.70 -5.88 -32.51
CA PHE A 562 -15.79 -6.78 -32.06
C PHE A 562 -17.16 -6.10 -32.14
N LEU A 563 -17.24 -4.83 -31.76
CA LEU A 563 -18.46 -4.04 -31.85
C LEU A 563 -18.94 -3.90 -33.30
N VAL A 564 -18.02 -3.63 -34.23
CA VAL A 564 -18.33 -3.52 -35.66
C VAL A 564 -18.87 -4.85 -36.19
N ILE A 565 -18.30 -5.99 -35.79
CA ILE A 565 -18.83 -7.31 -36.14
C ILE A 565 -20.25 -7.48 -35.61
N ILE A 566 -20.48 -7.24 -34.32
CA ILE A 566 -21.79 -7.44 -33.71
C ILE A 566 -22.84 -6.51 -34.34
N ARG A 567 -22.48 -5.27 -34.63
CA ARG A 567 -23.40 -4.29 -35.22
C ARG A 567 -23.67 -4.52 -36.71
N ASN A 568 -22.63 -4.82 -37.50
CA ASN A 568 -22.77 -4.95 -38.95
C ASN A 568 -23.22 -6.34 -39.39
N VAL A 569 -22.76 -7.39 -38.68
CA VAL A 569 -23.04 -8.79 -39.04
C VAL A 569 -24.27 -9.30 -38.32
N ILE A 570 -24.32 -9.16 -36.99
CA ILE A 570 -25.44 -9.68 -36.20
C ILE A 570 -26.65 -8.73 -36.33
N GLY A 571 -26.41 -7.42 -36.20
CA GLY A 571 -27.45 -6.40 -36.32
C GLY A 571 -28.08 -5.98 -35.01
N LEU A 572 -27.36 -6.12 -33.88
CA LEU A 572 -27.85 -5.66 -32.58
C LEU A 572 -27.79 -4.13 -32.47
N GLU A 573 -28.90 -3.52 -32.07
CA GLU A 573 -29.00 -2.07 -31.84
C GLU A 573 -28.65 -1.73 -30.38
N THR A 574 -27.76 -0.76 -30.19
CA THR A 574 -27.25 -0.31 -28.88
C THR A 574 -27.38 1.20 -28.71
N PHE A 575 -27.14 1.71 -27.50
CA PHE A 575 -27.02 3.16 -27.25
C PHE A 575 -25.74 3.72 -27.90
N GLY A 576 -25.86 4.11 -29.16
CA GLY A 576 -24.73 4.57 -29.96
C GLY A 576 -23.67 3.49 -30.18
N THR A 577 -22.56 3.90 -30.79
CA THR A 577 -21.34 3.07 -30.96
C THR A 577 -20.45 3.11 -29.73
N PHE A 578 -20.41 4.24 -29.01
CA PHE A 578 -19.42 4.48 -27.97
C PHE A 578 -19.76 3.84 -26.62
N ALA A 579 -21.04 3.82 -26.21
CA ALA A 579 -21.42 3.31 -24.89
C ALA A 579 -21.07 1.83 -24.65
N PRO A 580 -21.39 0.88 -25.55
CA PRO A 580 -21.02 -0.53 -25.34
C PRO A 580 -19.50 -0.76 -25.39
N MET A 581 -18.76 0.00 -26.22
CA MET A 581 -17.29 -0.07 -26.26
C MET A 581 -16.70 0.34 -24.92
N LEU A 582 -17.10 1.50 -24.39
CA LEU A 582 -16.58 1.98 -23.11
C LEU A 582 -17.04 1.09 -21.95
N LEU A 583 -18.28 0.57 -21.97
CA LEU A 583 -18.77 -0.36 -20.97
C LEU A 583 -17.96 -1.67 -20.96
N SER A 584 -17.54 -2.17 -22.13
CA SER A 584 -16.63 -3.32 -22.23
C SER A 584 -15.27 -3.01 -21.59
N LEU A 585 -14.73 -1.81 -21.83
CA LEU A 585 -13.50 -1.35 -21.17
C LEU A 585 -13.66 -1.25 -19.64
N ALA A 586 -14.80 -0.78 -19.16
CA ALA A 586 -15.10 -0.76 -17.73
C ALA A 586 -15.04 -2.18 -17.13
N PHE A 587 -15.64 -3.18 -17.79
CA PHE A 587 -15.56 -4.59 -17.36
C PHE A 587 -14.14 -5.15 -17.39
N LEU A 588 -13.27 -4.70 -18.31
CA LEU A 588 -11.85 -5.08 -18.29
C LEU A 588 -11.11 -4.57 -17.05
N THR A 589 -11.53 -3.45 -16.46
CA THR A 589 -10.94 -2.90 -15.25
C THR A 589 -11.54 -3.47 -13.96
N THR A 590 -12.86 -3.57 -13.88
CA THR A 590 -13.57 -3.99 -12.66
C THR A 590 -13.82 -5.50 -12.59
N GLY A 591 -13.58 -6.23 -13.69
CA GLY A 591 -14.08 -7.58 -13.90
C GLY A 591 -15.57 -7.59 -14.27
N LEU A 592 -16.03 -8.69 -14.87
CA LEU A 592 -17.42 -8.84 -15.33
C LEU A 592 -18.42 -8.92 -14.17
N GLY A 593 -18.14 -9.73 -13.14
CA GLY A 593 -19.08 -9.93 -12.03
C GLY A 593 -19.32 -8.64 -11.23
N TRP A 594 -18.26 -8.05 -10.70
CA TRP A 594 -18.34 -6.78 -9.96
C TRP A 594 -18.75 -5.61 -10.85
N GLY A 595 -18.25 -5.56 -12.08
CA GLY A 595 -18.66 -4.55 -13.06
C GLY A 595 -20.15 -4.58 -13.34
N LEU A 596 -20.75 -5.77 -13.48
CA LEU A 596 -22.20 -5.92 -13.68
C LEU A 596 -23.00 -5.48 -12.46
N ILE A 597 -22.57 -5.83 -11.25
CA ILE A 597 -23.24 -5.41 -10.00
C ILE A 597 -23.21 -3.88 -9.87
N VAL A 598 -22.03 -3.26 -10.03
CA VAL A 598 -21.86 -1.81 -9.98
C VAL A 598 -22.68 -1.14 -11.09
N PHE A 599 -22.69 -1.73 -12.29
CA PHE A 599 -23.50 -1.25 -13.41
C PHE A 599 -24.98 -1.19 -13.05
N LEU A 600 -25.54 -2.30 -12.55
CA LEU A 600 -26.96 -2.37 -12.19
C LEU A 600 -27.33 -1.41 -11.07
N ILE A 601 -26.49 -1.29 -10.04
CA ILE A 601 -26.71 -0.37 -8.93
C ILE A 601 -26.71 1.08 -9.42
N LEU A 602 -25.72 1.51 -10.20
CA LEU A 602 -25.60 2.89 -10.64
C LEU A 602 -26.65 3.28 -11.69
N VAL A 603 -26.97 2.41 -12.67
CA VAL A 603 -28.08 2.67 -13.60
C VAL A 603 -29.42 2.72 -12.87
N GLY A 604 -29.66 1.81 -11.92
CA GLY A 604 -30.89 1.82 -11.11
C GLY A 604 -31.04 3.09 -10.28
N LEU A 605 -29.97 3.49 -9.58
CA LEU A 605 -29.94 4.71 -8.78
C LEU A 605 -30.10 5.97 -9.65
N GLY A 606 -29.45 6.03 -10.81
CA GLY A 606 -29.56 7.14 -11.75
C GLY A 606 -30.96 7.27 -12.38
N ALA A 607 -31.57 6.16 -12.79
CA ALA A 607 -32.93 6.13 -13.30
C ALA A 607 -33.93 6.57 -12.20
N GLY A 608 -33.77 6.06 -10.97
CA GLY A 608 -34.60 6.44 -9.82
C GLY A 608 -34.49 7.93 -9.48
N LEU A 609 -33.26 8.46 -9.40
CA LEU A 609 -33.02 9.88 -9.16
C LEU A 609 -33.68 10.75 -10.23
N ARG A 610 -33.66 10.35 -11.50
CA ARG A 610 -34.30 11.12 -12.57
C ARG A 610 -35.82 11.18 -12.42
N ILE A 611 -36.49 10.11 -11.98
CA ILE A 611 -37.93 10.13 -11.69
C ILE A 611 -38.25 11.21 -10.64
N VAL A 612 -37.39 11.34 -9.63
CA VAL A 612 -37.50 12.38 -8.59
C VAL A 612 -37.24 13.77 -9.18
N LEU A 613 -36.14 13.95 -9.92
CA LEU A 613 -35.75 15.23 -10.52
C LEU A 613 -36.71 15.72 -11.60
N GLN A 614 -37.44 14.82 -12.28
CA GLN A 614 -38.48 15.19 -13.25
C GLN A 614 -39.61 15.98 -12.61
N ARG A 615 -39.90 15.76 -11.32
CA ARG A 615 -40.89 16.58 -10.57
C ARG A 615 -40.44 18.03 -10.42
N LEU A 616 -39.13 18.29 -10.46
CA LEU A 616 -38.52 19.60 -10.20
C LEU A 616 -38.37 20.48 -11.44
N ARG A 617 -38.83 20.05 -12.63
CA ARG A 617 -38.80 20.82 -13.90
C ARG A 617 -37.47 21.53 -14.19
N LEU A 618 -36.33 20.88 -13.87
CA LEU A 618 -34.99 21.44 -14.06
C LEU A 618 -34.55 21.44 -15.53
N HIS A 619 -33.73 22.43 -15.91
CA HIS A 619 -33.03 22.50 -17.19
C HIS A 619 -32.14 21.26 -17.42
N LEU A 620 -32.00 20.84 -18.69
CA LEU A 620 -31.27 19.64 -19.10
C LEU A 620 -29.82 19.62 -18.57
N VAL A 621 -29.11 20.75 -18.70
CA VAL A 621 -27.71 20.88 -18.28
C VAL A 621 -27.56 20.68 -16.76
N SER A 622 -28.43 21.32 -15.97
CA SER A 622 -28.42 21.16 -14.51
C SER A 622 -28.76 19.73 -14.08
N ARG A 623 -29.65 19.06 -14.82
CA ARG A 623 -30.04 17.67 -14.54
C ARG A 623 -28.88 16.70 -14.76
N VAL A 624 -28.14 16.83 -15.86
CA VAL A 624 -26.97 15.99 -16.16
C VAL A 624 -25.86 16.20 -15.12
N ALA A 625 -25.62 17.44 -14.70
CA ALA A 625 -24.64 17.75 -13.65
C ALA A 625 -25.00 17.10 -12.31
N ILE A 626 -26.26 17.17 -11.87
CA ILE A 626 -26.73 16.52 -10.64
C ILE A 626 -26.58 15.00 -10.74
N LEU A 627 -26.90 14.43 -11.90
CA LEU A 627 -26.76 13.00 -12.13
C LEU A 627 -25.31 12.53 -11.99
N ILE A 628 -24.37 13.23 -12.63
CA ILE A 628 -22.92 12.92 -12.52
C ILE A 628 -22.48 13.02 -11.06
N ALA A 629 -22.88 14.08 -10.35
CA ALA A 629 -22.52 14.27 -8.94
C ALA A 629 -23.02 13.13 -8.04
N VAL A 630 -24.26 12.68 -8.23
CA VAL A 630 -24.82 11.57 -7.43
C VAL A 630 -24.11 10.25 -7.75
N VAL A 631 -23.86 9.95 -9.03
CA VAL A 631 -23.11 8.74 -9.41
C VAL A 631 -21.70 8.78 -8.80
N ALA A 632 -21.03 9.94 -8.78
CA ALA A 632 -19.72 10.10 -8.15
C ALA A 632 -19.77 9.84 -6.64
N VAL A 633 -20.74 10.41 -5.91
CA VAL A 633 -20.91 10.19 -4.47
C VAL A 633 -21.24 8.71 -4.17
N SER A 634 -22.12 8.09 -4.96
CA SER A 634 -22.44 6.67 -4.81
C SER A 634 -21.21 5.79 -5.04
N MET A 635 -20.33 6.15 -5.98
CA MET A 635 -19.10 5.43 -6.23
C MET A 635 -18.12 5.54 -5.06
N VAL A 636 -17.93 6.74 -4.50
CA VAL A 636 -17.14 6.92 -3.27
C VAL A 636 -17.72 6.11 -2.11
N GLY A 637 -19.04 6.11 -1.95
CA GLY A 637 -19.73 5.32 -0.95
C GLY A 637 -19.50 3.81 -1.13
N LEU A 638 -19.58 3.30 -2.36
CA LEU A 638 -19.27 1.91 -2.70
C LEU A 638 -17.81 1.56 -2.42
N THR A 639 -16.85 2.46 -2.72
CA THR A 639 -15.43 2.24 -2.41
C THR A 639 -15.15 2.21 -0.92
N VAL A 640 -15.73 3.12 -0.14
CA VAL A 640 -15.61 3.12 1.33
C VAL A 640 -16.27 1.87 1.92
N LEU A 641 -17.44 1.49 1.42
CA LEU A 641 -18.12 0.26 1.83
C LEU A 641 -17.27 -0.98 1.50
N GLY A 642 -16.69 -1.02 0.30
CA GLY A 642 -15.72 -2.03 -0.12
C GLY A 642 -14.53 -2.12 0.83
N ALA A 643 -13.96 -0.98 1.24
CA ALA A 643 -12.88 -0.92 2.21
C ALA A 643 -13.27 -1.47 3.58
N THR A 644 -14.49 -1.16 4.05
CA THR A 644 -14.98 -1.65 5.34
C THR A 644 -15.34 -3.14 5.32
N LEU A 645 -15.79 -3.66 4.18
CA LEU A 645 -16.13 -5.08 3.99
C LEU A 645 -14.93 -5.93 3.56
N GLY A 646 -13.78 -5.31 3.32
CA GLY A 646 -12.55 -5.96 2.87
C GLY A 646 -12.49 -6.29 1.37
N ILE A 647 -13.53 -5.95 0.59
CA ILE A 647 -13.66 -6.35 -0.82
C ILE A 647 -12.71 -5.55 -1.71
N GLY A 648 -11.58 -6.16 -2.09
CA GLY A 648 -10.53 -5.54 -2.90
C GLY A 648 -10.98 -5.06 -4.28
N ALA A 649 -11.99 -5.72 -4.88
CA ALA A 649 -12.54 -5.30 -6.17
C ALA A 649 -13.20 -3.90 -6.13
N LEU A 650 -13.70 -3.48 -4.96
CA LEU A 650 -14.31 -2.15 -4.77
C LEU A 650 -13.29 -1.10 -4.29
N LEU A 651 -12.08 -1.52 -3.89
CA LEU A 651 -11.00 -0.63 -3.44
C LEU A 651 -10.29 0.08 -4.59
N HIS A 652 -10.24 -0.54 -5.77
CA HIS A 652 -9.55 -0.02 -6.96
C HIS A 652 -10.52 0.35 -8.08
N VAL A 653 -11.58 1.05 -7.71
CA VAL A 653 -12.61 1.46 -8.66
C VAL A 653 -12.08 2.55 -9.59
N SER A 654 -12.16 2.28 -10.89
CA SER A 654 -11.74 3.20 -11.94
C SER A 654 -12.75 4.36 -12.13
N ILE A 655 -12.24 5.52 -12.55
CA ILE A 655 -13.05 6.70 -12.91
C ILE A 655 -13.86 6.44 -14.20
N PHE A 656 -13.37 5.58 -15.09
CA PHE A 656 -14.00 5.34 -16.40
C PHE A 656 -15.46 4.83 -16.29
N PRO A 657 -15.76 3.77 -15.51
CA PRO A 657 -17.14 3.34 -15.27
C PRO A 657 -18.08 4.49 -14.91
N MET A 658 -17.68 5.41 -14.04
CA MET A 658 -18.53 6.54 -13.61
C MET A 658 -18.99 7.42 -14.78
N VAL A 659 -18.06 7.82 -15.66
CA VAL A 659 -18.34 8.68 -16.83
C VAL A 659 -19.26 7.97 -17.82
N ILE A 660 -19.02 6.68 -18.03
CA ILE A 660 -19.79 5.84 -18.95
C ILE A 660 -21.22 5.66 -18.44
N MET A 661 -21.36 5.39 -17.14
CA MET A 661 -22.67 5.25 -16.50
C MET A 661 -23.50 6.52 -16.61
N ALA A 662 -22.90 7.69 -16.39
CA ALA A 662 -23.59 8.96 -16.57
C ALA A 662 -24.15 9.11 -18.01
N ASN A 663 -23.33 8.80 -19.02
CA ASN A 663 -23.76 8.85 -20.43
C ASN A 663 -24.83 7.79 -20.75
N ILE A 664 -24.73 6.57 -20.23
CA ILE A 664 -25.75 5.52 -20.42
C ILE A 664 -27.08 5.94 -19.78
N ILE A 665 -27.03 6.46 -18.55
CA ILE A 665 -28.22 6.93 -17.84
C ILE A 665 -28.85 8.11 -18.60
N GLU A 666 -28.06 9.03 -19.15
CA GLU A 666 -28.57 10.14 -19.96
C GLU A 666 -29.28 9.64 -21.23
N ASN A 667 -28.66 8.75 -21.99
CA ASN A 667 -29.24 8.17 -23.21
C ASN A 667 -30.49 7.33 -22.91
N PHE A 668 -30.54 6.68 -21.75
CA PHE A 668 -31.56 5.70 -21.40
C PHE A 668 -33.03 6.16 -21.46
N THR A 669 -33.57 7.14 -20.74
CA THR A 669 -33.08 8.42 -20.34
C THR A 669 -33.84 9.37 -21.28
N ASN A 670 -33.14 9.88 -22.28
CA ASN A 670 -33.76 10.50 -23.46
C ASN A 670 -34.57 9.51 -24.29
N THR A 671 -34.08 8.27 -24.46
CA THR A 671 -34.79 7.25 -25.23
C THR A 671 -36.11 6.83 -24.59
N GLN A 672 -36.16 6.79 -23.25
CA GLN A 672 -37.40 6.53 -22.51
C GLN A 672 -38.47 7.58 -22.80
N LEU A 673 -38.07 8.85 -22.95
CA LEU A 673 -38.99 9.95 -23.28
C LEU A 673 -39.45 9.90 -24.75
N GLU A 674 -38.56 9.55 -25.67
CA GLU A 674 -38.86 9.54 -27.11
C GLU A 674 -39.60 8.29 -27.59
N ARG A 675 -39.20 7.11 -27.08
CA ARG A 675 -39.62 5.79 -27.60
C ARG A 675 -40.29 4.91 -26.56
N GLY A 676 -40.47 5.41 -25.34
CA GLY A 676 -41.09 4.70 -24.22
C GLY A 676 -40.12 3.78 -23.46
N THR A 677 -40.56 3.31 -22.28
CA THR A 677 -39.74 2.50 -21.35
C THR A 677 -39.34 1.14 -21.91
N GLY A 678 -40.20 0.50 -22.71
CA GLY A 678 -39.91 -0.82 -23.28
C GLY A 678 -38.72 -0.80 -24.23
N GLU A 679 -38.67 0.19 -25.13
CA GLU A 679 -37.58 0.31 -26.10
C GLU A 679 -36.27 0.74 -25.43
N ALA A 680 -36.34 1.66 -24.46
CA ALA A 680 -35.20 2.05 -23.65
C ALA A 680 -34.57 0.87 -22.89
N PHE A 681 -35.40 0.01 -22.28
CA PHE A 681 -34.93 -1.18 -21.59
C PHE A 681 -34.30 -2.18 -22.57
N ARG A 682 -34.92 -2.42 -23.73
CA ARG A 682 -34.39 -3.28 -24.78
C ARG A 682 -33.01 -2.82 -25.26
N LEU A 683 -32.83 -1.52 -25.50
CA LEU A 683 -31.53 -0.94 -25.91
C LEU A 683 -30.49 -1.03 -24.79
N THR A 684 -30.88 -0.92 -23.52
CA THR A 684 -29.98 -1.11 -22.37
C THR A 684 -29.48 -2.55 -22.31
N VAL A 685 -30.38 -3.52 -22.43
CA VAL A 685 -30.05 -4.95 -22.42
C VAL A 685 -29.17 -5.30 -23.61
N ASN A 686 -29.49 -4.82 -24.81
CA ASN A 686 -28.62 -5.02 -25.98
C ASN A 686 -27.23 -4.43 -25.76
N THR A 687 -27.13 -3.19 -25.24
CA THR A 687 -25.85 -2.53 -24.97
C THR A 687 -25.01 -3.34 -23.97
N LEU A 688 -25.65 -3.84 -22.91
CA LEU A 688 -25.00 -4.70 -21.91
C LEU A 688 -24.56 -6.04 -22.49
N LEU A 689 -25.40 -6.67 -23.33
CA LEU A 689 -25.07 -7.93 -24.01
C LEU A 689 -23.86 -7.73 -24.94
N VAL A 690 -23.88 -6.70 -25.79
CA VAL A 690 -22.76 -6.37 -26.69
C VAL A 690 -21.48 -6.10 -25.92
N ALA A 691 -21.54 -5.34 -24.81
CA ALA A 691 -20.38 -5.06 -23.96
C ALA A 691 -19.84 -6.33 -23.27
N THR A 692 -20.73 -7.22 -22.83
CA THR A 692 -20.38 -8.50 -22.18
C THR A 692 -19.73 -9.45 -23.18
N THR A 693 -20.33 -9.67 -24.36
CA THR A 693 -19.73 -10.46 -25.44
C THR A 693 -18.41 -9.83 -25.91
N SER A 694 -18.39 -8.49 -25.94
CA SER A 694 -17.21 -7.61 -26.04
C SER A 694 -16.02 -8.12 -25.24
N TYR A 695 -16.26 -8.08 -23.93
CA TYR A 695 -15.32 -8.44 -22.88
C TYR A 695 -14.92 -9.91 -22.95
N LEU A 696 -15.88 -10.83 -23.07
CA LEU A 696 -15.61 -12.27 -23.11
C LEU A 696 -14.78 -12.66 -24.34
N GLY A 697 -15.05 -12.03 -25.50
CA GLY A 697 -14.27 -12.24 -26.72
C GLY A 697 -12.80 -11.81 -26.55
N ILE A 698 -12.54 -10.75 -25.79
CA ILE A 698 -11.16 -10.30 -25.53
C ILE A 698 -10.47 -11.18 -24.49
N GLU A 699 -11.16 -11.51 -23.40
CA GLU A 699 -10.59 -12.27 -22.28
C GLU A 699 -10.29 -13.73 -22.67
N TYR A 700 -11.23 -14.44 -23.33
CA TYR A 700 -11.05 -15.86 -23.67
C TYR A 700 -10.17 -16.11 -24.89
N THR A 701 -10.15 -15.21 -25.88
CA THR A 701 -9.36 -15.44 -27.11
C THR A 701 -7.86 -15.21 -26.89
N GLY A 702 -7.45 -14.67 -25.74
CA GLY A 702 -6.04 -14.34 -25.47
C GLY A 702 -5.51 -13.24 -26.39
N LEU A 703 -6.37 -12.39 -26.95
CA LEU A 703 -5.99 -11.33 -27.87
C LEU A 703 -5.28 -10.17 -27.16
N LYS A 704 -5.61 -9.93 -25.89
CA LYS A 704 -4.98 -8.92 -25.02
C LYS A 704 -3.44 -9.02 -25.04
N PRO A 705 -2.80 -10.15 -24.65
CA PRO A 705 -1.34 -10.26 -24.69
C PRO A 705 -0.77 -10.29 -26.10
N LEU A 706 -1.54 -10.76 -27.08
CA LEU A 706 -1.13 -10.80 -28.48
C LEU A 706 -0.96 -9.40 -29.07
N VAL A 707 -1.95 -8.53 -28.88
CA VAL A 707 -1.92 -7.14 -29.37
C VAL A 707 -0.88 -6.31 -28.64
N LEU A 708 -0.69 -6.56 -27.33
CA LEU A 708 0.33 -5.86 -26.56
C LEU A 708 1.74 -6.18 -27.07
N THR A 709 1.97 -7.46 -27.38
CA THR A 709 3.27 -7.94 -27.85
C THR A 709 3.51 -7.62 -29.32
N PHE A 710 2.45 -7.66 -30.12
CA PHE A 710 2.45 -7.44 -31.57
C PHE A 710 1.46 -6.32 -31.93
N PRO A 711 1.79 -5.06 -31.61
CA PRO A 711 0.91 -3.93 -31.95
C PRO A 711 0.70 -3.80 -33.47
N GLU A 712 1.59 -4.36 -34.30
CA GLU A 712 1.41 -4.42 -35.75
C GLU A 712 0.12 -5.14 -36.18
N LEU A 713 -0.42 -6.04 -35.35
CA LEU A 713 -1.69 -6.72 -35.63
C LEU A 713 -2.86 -5.75 -35.71
N LEU A 714 -2.77 -4.57 -35.07
CA LEU A 714 -3.78 -3.53 -35.19
C LEU A 714 -3.93 -3.02 -36.62
N LEU A 715 -2.88 -3.06 -37.44
CA LEU A 715 -3.00 -2.73 -38.87
C LEU A 715 -3.88 -3.74 -39.61
N GLY A 716 -3.77 -5.02 -39.24
CA GLY A 716 -4.64 -6.08 -39.74
C GLY A 716 -6.08 -5.91 -39.26
N VAL A 717 -6.27 -5.54 -37.98
CA VAL A 717 -7.59 -5.20 -37.43
C VAL A 717 -8.21 -4.04 -38.20
N ILE A 718 -7.48 -2.96 -38.45
CA ILE A 718 -7.94 -1.81 -39.24
C ILE A 718 -8.33 -2.24 -40.65
N ALA A 719 -7.51 -3.08 -41.31
CA ALA A 719 -7.83 -3.59 -42.64
C ALA A 719 -9.12 -4.43 -42.65
N LEU A 720 -9.33 -5.26 -41.63
CA LEU A 720 -10.56 -6.03 -41.45
C LEU A 720 -11.76 -5.12 -41.13
N GLU A 721 -11.60 -4.09 -40.31
CA GLU A 721 -12.63 -3.08 -40.06
C GLU A 721 -13.05 -2.36 -41.33
N LEU A 722 -12.09 -1.99 -42.19
CA LEU A 722 -12.38 -1.39 -43.51
C LEU A 722 -13.17 -2.35 -44.40
N LEU A 723 -12.85 -3.65 -44.38
CA LEU A 723 -13.57 -4.67 -45.14
C LEU A 723 -15.00 -4.87 -44.61
N LEU A 724 -15.16 -4.96 -43.28
CA LEU A 724 -16.47 -5.05 -42.62
C LEU A 724 -17.31 -3.79 -42.81
N GLY A 725 -16.68 -2.62 -42.93
CA GLY A 725 -17.36 -1.35 -43.24
C GLY A 725 -17.94 -1.32 -44.65
N ARG A 726 -17.42 -2.13 -45.58
CA ARG A 726 -17.93 -2.29 -46.95
C ARG A 726 -18.94 -3.43 -47.09
N TRP A 727 -19.29 -4.11 -45.99
CA TRP A 727 -20.20 -5.25 -46.04
C TRP A 727 -21.63 -4.79 -46.36
N ARG A 728 -22.18 -5.31 -47.47
CA ARG A 728 -23.56 -5.07 -47.97
C ARG A 728 -24.54 -6.23 -47.72
N GLY A 729 -24.20 -7.17 -46.85
CA GLY A 729 -25.00 -8.37 -46.59
C GLY A 729 -26.16 -8.08 -45.65
N LEU A 730 -27.19 -8.95 -45.67
CA LEU A 730 -28.28 -8.92 -44.69
C LEU A 730 -27.74 -9.30 -43.32
N ARG A 731 -28.21 -8.61 -42.27
CA ARG A 731 -27.83 -8.92 -40.89
C ARG A 731 -28.40 -10.27 -40.46
N VAL A 732 -27.70 -11.01 -39.59
CA VAL A 732 -28.16 -12.34 -39.11
C VAL A 732 -29.55 -12.25 -38.45
N VAL A 733 -29.82 -11.19 -37.69
CA VAL A 733 -31.13 -10.97 -37.07
C VAL A 733 -32.22 -10.72 -38.12
N GLU A 734 -31.91 -10.06 -39.24
CA GLU A 734 -32.84 -9.86 -40.34
C GLU A 734 -33.10 -11.16 -41.08
N TYR A 735 -32.06 -11.97 -41.30
CA TYR A 735 -32.18 -13.29 -41.91
C TYR A 735 -33.14 -14.19 -41.11
N LEU A 736 -33.00 -14.25 -39.78
CA LEU A 736 -33.91 -15.00 -38.91
C LEU A 736 -35.35 -14.48 -38.93
N ARG A 737 -35.53 -13.15 -39.03
CA ARG A 737 -36.86 -12.54 -39.16
C ARG A 737 -37.53 -12.89 -40.49
N PHE A 738 -36.80 -12.79 -41.60
CA PHE A 738 -37.34 -13.09 -42.93
C PHE A 738 -37.53 -14.59 -43.17
N TYR A 739 -36.69 -15.43 -42.59
CA TYR A 739 -36.84 -16.88 -42.65
C TYR A 739 -38.15 -17.34 -42.02
N ARG A 740 -38.54 -16.78 -40.86
CA ARG A 740 -39.84 -17.09 -40.22
C ARG A 740 -41.04 -16.72 -41.08
N VAL A 741 -40.94 -15.65 -41.86
CA VAL A 741 -42.00 -15.22 -42.79
C VAL A 741 -42.07 -16.17 -43.99
N LEU A 742 -40.91 -16.58 -44.53
CA LEU A 742 -40.83 -17.51 -45.67
C LEU A 742 -41.27 -18.94 -45.31
N SER A 743 -41.00 -19.41 -44.08
CA SER A 743 -41.47 -20.71 -43.60
C SER A 743 -42.98 -20.74 -43.34
N ALA A 744 -43.58 -19.58 -43.00
CA ALA A 744 -45.02 -19.44 -42.83
C ALA A 744 -45.79 -19.40 -44.17
N SER A 745 -45.11 -19.08 -45.27
CA SER A 745 -45.63 -19.13 -46.64
C SER A 745 -45.25 -20.44 -47.35
N SER A 746 -45.53 -21.58 -46.73
CA SER A 746 -45.58 -22.85 -47.47
C SER A 746 -46.88 -22.84 -48.29
N PRO A 747 -46.85 -23.12 -49.62
CA PRO A 747 -48.06 -23.00 -50.44
C PRO A 747 -49.08 -24.06 -50.04
N ASP A 748 -50.30 -23.63 -49.71
CA ASP A 748 -51.47 -24.53 -49.66
C ASP A 748 -51.57 -25.29 -50.99
N PRO A 749 -51.81 -26.61 -50.99
CA PRO A 749 -52.01 -27.34 -52.23
C PRO A 749 -53.20 -26.75 -52.98
N ALA A 750 -52.99 -26.42 -54.25
CA ALA A 750 -53.99 -25.79 -55.12
C ALA A 750 -55.37 -26.50 -55.02
N PRO A 751 -56.48 -25.76 -54.94
CA PRO A 751 -57.80 -26.37 -54.83
C PRO A 751 -58.10 -27.21 -56.07
N ALA A 752 -58.53 -28.46 -55.85
CA ALA A 752 -58.90 -29.40 -56.89
C ALA A 752 -59.96 -28.81 -57.85
N PRO A 753 -59.90 -29.10 -59.16
CA PRO A 753 -60.86 -28.56 -60.12
C PRO A 753 -62.27 -29.06 -59.81
N ARG A 754 -63.20 -28.12 -59.59
CA ARG A 754 -64.65 -28.39 -59.48
C ARG A 754 -65.13 -29.09 -60.75
N LYS A 755 -65.57 -30.35 -60.64
CA LYS A 755 -66.39 -31.00 -61.66
C LYS A 755 -67.72 -30.24 -61.77
N VAL A 756 -67.95 -29.61 -62.92
CA VAL A 756 -69.23 -29.05 -63.32
C VAL A 756 -70.16 -30.22 -63.65
N SER A 757 -71.28 -30.35 -62.94
CA SER A 757 -72.39 -31.22 -63.34
C SER A 757 -73.23 -30.47 -64.37
N THR A 758 -73.29 -30.99 -65.59
CA THR A 758 -74.31 -30.65 -66.59
C THR A 758 -74.78 -31.95 -67.22
N GLY A 759 -76.07 -32.25 -67.09
CA GLY A 759 -76.79 -33.27 -67.87
C GLY A 759 -76.69 -34.67 -67.30
#